data_AF-A0A5C1NE41-F1
#
_entry.id   AF-A0A5C1NE41-F1
#
_cell.length_a   1.000
_cell.length_b   1.000
_cell.length_c   1.000
_cell.angle_alpha   90.00
_cell.angle_beta   90.00
_cell.angle_gamma   90.00
#
_symmetry.space_group_name_H-M   'P 1'
#
loop_
_entity.id
_entity.type
_entity.pdbx_description
1 polymer ?
#
loop_
_entity_poly.entity_id
_entity_poly.type
_entity_poly.pdbx_seq_one_letter_code
_entity_poly.pdbx_strand_id
1 'polypeptide(L)'
;MNKLTPILNSLTLPGGAVLKNRLVMAPMTTCAGFHDGTVTSDLVEYYRSRAGSIGTVIVECCFIDPKGPAFPGAIAIDSDNKIPGLKRIADAIKSEGSRAILQIYHGGRMVEPELIGGKTPVAPSAIAAPREGATQPQALTAEDVDVMITKFGDAVNRAIKAGFDGVEIHGANTYLIQQFYSPNSNQRDDKWGGSRDNRARFPLEVLEITHKMAERFAHEGFIIGYRFSPEEIEVPGIRFDDTMYLLEKLAARGLDYVHFSVGQLLRSSMVDTSDPTPLVTKFCEQRSETLAKIPVMGVGGVVNKKDAESALEHGYDLVAIGKACIAYPDWADRIINADKLELYIDSTQREALHIPEPLWRFSLVDAMIRDISDTGRKYKAGVYQEKVEAEALKLKINVTLDTDRITDISLVPDDTLDVDFTTTFESLRTRMLVANSPHVDAISGATTQSEALKKAVSRAMTTSSKEHVIEEGGNPAAPQDFDVVIIGSGGAGLAAAIQAHDDGARVVIIEKMPTIGGNTIKASVGMNAAETRFQRQKGIEDSKELFYEETLRGGKFKNNPALLREFVELAPEAIDWLENHDIELSDITITGGMSLDRTHRPADRSAVGGFLISGLVKNINRRNIEVLLETAVSKILYEDGVVTGVEVVDEYNDARILNARSVIVATGGFSANREMVVEYRPELDGFVTTNHKGATGSGITMLQEIGADTVDMSEIQIHPTVEQTTSYLISESIRGGGAILVSQSGQRFFNEMETRDKVSAQIIALPEKSAWIIFDEQVRQNNKATDEYMAKGLVISAPTVHELAVKLNMDQSALAATMNRYNQFVTKQQDDDFGRTTALRHPLNEGPFHAIRIAPGVHHTMGGVTINTDTAVLDSQQQVINGAWAAGEVVGGIHGANRIGGNAVADIIIFGILAGRNAAAFAKR
;
A
#
# COMPACT_ATOMS: atom_id res chain seq x y z
N MET A 1 32.46 41.78 -1.82
CA MET A 1 32.90 40.37 -1.86
C MET A 1 32.00 39.59 -0.90
N ASN A 2 30.93 38.98 -1.40
CA ASN A 2 30.07 38.12 -0.57
C ASN A 2 30.91 36.94 -0.09
N LYS A 3 31.10 36.80 1.22
CA LYS A 3 31.66 35.57 1.78
C LYS A 3 30.66 34.45 1.46
N LEU A 4 31.06 33.53 0.58
CA LEU A 4 30.33 32.30 0.31
C LEU A 4 30.02 31.61 1.65
N THR A 5 28.83 31.04 1.78
CA THR A 5 28.44 30.34 3.01
C THR A 5 29.32 29.11 3.22
N PRO A 6 29.54 28.63 4.47
CA PRO A 6 30.47 27.54 4.75
C PRO A 6 30.25 26.27 3.91
N ILE A 7 28.99 25.96 3.58
CA ILE A 7 28.60 24.84 2.72
C ILE A 7 29.12 24.94 1.27
N LEU A 8 29.43 26.15 0.78
CA LEU A 8 29.94 26.41 -0.58
C LEU A 8 31.47 26.49 -0.65
N ASN A 9 32.17 26.38 0.48
CA ASN A 9 33.63 26.38 0.50
C ASN A 9 34.17 25.05 -0.02
N SER A 10 35.25 25.12 -0.80
CA SER A 10 35.97 23.92 -1.22
C SER A 10 36.54 23.16 -0.03
N LEU A 11 36.62 21.83 -0.14
CA LEU A 11 37.24 20.95 0.84
C LEU A 11 38.29 20.07 0.15
N THR A 12 39.51 20.01 0.70
CA THR A 12 40.55 19.07 0.28
C THR A 12 40.50 17.85 1.17
N LEU A 13 40.29 16.67 0.58
CA LEU A 13 40.26 15.40 1.27
C LEU A 13 41.69 14.93 1.60
N PRO A 14 41.88 14.03 2.60
CA PRO A 14 43.18 13.48 2.97
C PRO A 14 44.04 12.96 1.81
N GLY A 15 43.44 12.32 0.80
CA GLY A 15 44.10 11.83 -0.42
C GLY A 15 44.42 12.92 -1.47
N GLY A 16 44.19 14.20 -1.16
CA GLY A 16 44.52 15.34 -2.01
C GLY A 16 43.42 15.75 -3.00
N ALA A 17 42.34 14.98 -3.12
CA ALA A 17 41.21 15.33 -3.97
C ALA A 17 40.51 16.60 -3.46
N VAL A 18 40.21 17.53 -4.37
CA VAL A 18 39.51 18.79 -4.05
C VAL A 18 38.05 18.69 -4.48
N LEU A 19 37.15 18.83 -3.51
CA LEU A 19 35.71 19.01 -3.71
C LEU A 19 35.41 20.51 -3.80
N LYS A 20 34.65 20.92 -4.82
CA LYS A 20 34.36 22.34 -5.06
C LYS A 20 33.44 22.97 -4.00
N ASN A 21 32.65 22.16 -3.30
CA ASN A 21 31.85 22.55 -2.16
C ASN A 21 31.56 21.33 -1.26
N ARG A 22 30.87 21.54 -0.14
CA ARG A 22 30.57 20.50 0.87
C ARG A 22 29.25 19.77 0.65
N LEU A 23 28.60 20.00 -0.50
CA LEU A 23 27.29 19.44 -0.84
C LEU A 23 27.47 18.17 -1.68
N VAL A 24 26.79 17.10 -1.26
CA VAL A 24 26.90 15.77 -1.87
C VAL A 24 25.51 15.22 -2.17
N MET A 25 25.27 14.64 -3.35
CA MET A 25 24.07 13.84 -3.57
C MET A 25 24.27 12.47 -2.90
N ALA A 26 23.34 12.08 -2.02
CA ALA A 26 23.39 10.80 -1.34
C ALA A 26 23.14 9.63 -2.31
N PRO A 27 23.78 8.46 -2.10
CA PRO A 27 23.50 7.28 -2.92
C PRO A 27 22.14 6.70 -2.53
N MET A 28 21.19 6.81 -3.46
CA MET A 28 19.81 6.35 -3.35
C MET A 28 19.52 5.39 -4.50
N THR A 29 19.17 4.14 -4.17
CA THR A 29 18.82 3.13 -5.17
C THR A 29 17.59 3.55 -5.96
N THR A 30 17.71 3.55 -7.28
CA THR A 30 16.67 3.99 -8.22
C THR A 30 15.80 2.84 -8.72
N CYS A 31 16.26 1.59 -8.54
CA CYS A 31 15.62 0.38 -9.07
C CYS A 31 15.45 0.42 -10.61
N ALA A 32 16.26 1.23 -11.31
CA ALA A 32 16.11 1.52 -12.73
C ALA A 32 17.18 0.87 -13.62
N GLY A 33 17.94 -0.09 -13.10
CA GLY A 33 18.80 -0.97 -13.90
C GLY A 33 18.00 -2.00 -14.69
N PHE A 34 18.57 -2.50 -15.79
CA PHE A 34 18.02 -3.67 -16.48
C PHE A 34 18.10 -4.93 -15.61
N HIS A 35 17.38 -5.99 -15.98
CA HIS A 35 17.32 -7.26 -15.23
C HIS A 35 18.69 -7.90 -14.95
N ASP A 36 19.70 -7.62 -15.78
CA ASP A 36 21.07 -8.11 -15.61
C ASP A 36 21.96 -7.13 -14.82
N GLY A 37 21.41 -6.02 -14.34
CA GLY A 37 22.12 -4.94 -13.64
C GLY A 37 22.88 -3.97 -14.54
N THR A 38 22.65 -3.97 -15.86
CA THR A 38 23.19 -2.93 -16.75
C THR A 38 22.42 -1.60 -16.65
N VAL A 39 23.10 -0.50 -16.98
CA VAL A 39 22.59 0.87 -16.87
C VAL A 39 21.63 1.22 -18.01
N THR A 40 20.47 1.78 -17.66
CA THR A 40 19.48 2.34 -18.61
C THR A 40 19.83 3.79 -19.02
N SER A 41 19.24 4.29 -20.10
CA SER A 41 19.44 5.69 -20.51
C SER A 41 18.80 6.68 -19.56
N ASP A 42 17.62 6.36 -19.01
CA ASP A 42 16.92 7.20 -18.04
C ASP A 42 17.76 7.41 -16.78
N LEU A 43 18.48 6.37 -16.34
CA LEU A 43 19.37 6.48 -15.19
C LEU A 43 20.55 7.43 -15.45
N VAL A 44 21.06 7.48 -16.68
CA VAL A 44 22.12 8.43 -17.05
C VAL A 44 21.60 9.87 -16.97
N GLU A 45 20.38 10.13 -17.43
CA GLU A 45 19.78 11.47 -17.37
C GLU A 45 19.36 11.89 -15.96
N TYR A 46 18.92 10.93 -15.16
CA TYR A 46 18.64 11.14 -13.73
C TYR A 46 19.86 11.69 -12.99
N TYR A 47 21.04 11.12 -13.20
CA TYR A 47 22.28 11.62 -12.59
C TYR A 47 22.82 12.89 -13.26
N ARG A 48 22.66 13.05 -14.58
CA ARG A 48 23.07 14.29 -15.29
C ARG A 48 22.34 15.51 -14.73
N SER A 49 21.01 15.43 -14.64
CA SER A 49 20.15 16.53 -14.18
C SER A 49 20.36 16.93 -12.73
N ARG A 50 21.04 16.09 -11.94
CA ARG A 50 21.36 16.32 -10.51
C ARG A 50 22.82 16.68 -10.25
N ALA A 51 23.65 16.68 -11.30
CA ALA A 51 25.01 17.19 -11.26
C ALA A 51 25.02 18.69 -11.59
N GLY A 52 26.19 19.33 -11.54
CA GLY A 52 26.29 20.78 -11.74
C GLY A 52 26.71 21.46 -10.45
N SER A 53 25.88 22.34 -9.89
CA SER A 53 26.23 23.10 -8.68
C SER A 53 26.52 22.25 -7.44
N ILE A 54 25.98 21.03 -7.35
CA ILE A 54 26.36 20.09 -6.28
C ILE A 54 27.81 19.61 -6.47
N GLY A 55 28.59 19.57 -5.39
CA GLY A 55 30.02 19.30 -5.46
C GLY A 55 30.34 17.87 -5.92
N THR A 56 29.60 16.92 -5.37
CA THR A 56 29.85 15.48 -5.55
C THR A 56 28.53 14.74 -5.69
N VAL A 57 28.49 13.73 -6.56
CA VAL A 57 27.38 12.79 -6.68
C VAL A 57 27.89 11.40 -6.35
N ILE A 58 27.29 10.77 -5.35
CA ILE A 58 27.52 9.35 -5.06
C ILE A 58 26.40 8.56 -5.72
N VAL A 59 26.76 7.78 -6.73
CA VAL A 59 25.85 6.89 -7.46
C VAL A 59 25.39 5.77 -6.53
N GLU A 60 24.15 5.32 -6.73
CA GLU A 60 23.53 4.23 -5.99
C GLU A 60 24.40 2.96 -5.86
N CYS A 61 24.03 2.10 -4.91
CA CYS A 61 24.79 0.90 -4.61
C CYS A 61 24.87 -0.06 -5.81
N CYS A 62 26.09 -0.37 -6.26
CA CYS A 62 26.38 -1.36 -7.28
C CYS A 62 26.80 -2.69 -6.67
N PHE A 63 26.06 -3.77 -6.97
CA PHE A 63 26.40 -5.08 -6.41
C PHE A 63 27.63 -5.66 -7.12
N ILE A 64 28.55 -6.22 -6.33
CA ILE A 64 29.84 -6.74 -6.82
C ILE A 64 29.80 -8.24 -7.19
N ASP A 65 28.69 -8.90 -6.89
CA ASP A 65 28.50 -10.35 -7.05
C ASP A 65 27.06 -10.64 -7.49
N PRO A 66 26.81 -11.64 -8.36
CA PRO A 66 25.47 -12.02 -8.76
C PRO A 66 24.54 -12.47 -7.62
N LYS A 67 25.09 -12.83 -6.45
CA LYS A 67 24.34 -13.13 -5.21
C LYS A 67 24.19 -11.92 -4.28
N GLY A 68 24.61 -10.73 -4.73
CA GLY A 68 24.63 -9.50 -3.96
C GLY A 68 23.48 -8.49 -4.13
N PRO A 69 22.53 -8.58 -5.09
CA PRO A 69 21.52 -7.53 -5.25
C PRO A 69 20.51 -7.54 -4.09
N ALA A 70 20.28 -6.38 -3.49
CA ALA A 70 19.31 -6.19 -2.40
C ALA A 70 18.01 -5.48 -2.84
N PHE A 71 17.90 -5.14 -4.12
CA PHE A 71 16.74 -4.44 -4.68
C PHE A 71 16.46 -4.96 -6.10
N PRO A 72 15.18 -5.02 -6.51
CA PRO A 72 14.85 -5.21 -7.92
C PRO A 72 15.39 -4.04 -8.74
N GLY A 73 15.95 -4.33 -9.92
CA GLY A 73 16.53 -3.30 -10.79
C GLY A 73 17.78 -2.60 -10.22
N ALA A 74 18.46 -3.19 -9.23
CA ALA A 74 19.77 -2.70 -8.81
C ALA A 74 20.79 -2.80 -9.96
N ILE A 75 21.71 -1.84 -10.05
CA ILE A 75 22.81 -1.88 -11.01
C ILE A 75 24.01 -2.68 -10.49
N ALA A 76 24.80 -3.24 -11.39
CA ALA A 76 25.88 -4.17 -11.10
C ALA A 76 27.28 -3.62 -11.42
N ILE A 77 28.29 -4.14 -10.73
CA ILE A 77 29.72 -4.01 -11.09
C ILE A 77 30.46 -5.36 -10.92
N ASP A 78 29.73 -6.46 -11.03
CA ASP A 78 30.20 -7.83 -10.86
C ASP A 78 31.06 -8.34 -12.04
N SER A 79 30.95 -7.68 -13.21
CA SER A 79 31.57 -8.14 -14.46
C SER A 79 31.91 -7.00 -15.42
N ASP A 80 32.83 -7.25 -16.36
CA ASP A 80 33.40 -6.22 -17.25
C ASP A 80 32.38 -5.64 -18.25
N ASN A 81 31.30 -6.36 -18.56
CA ASN A 81 30.23 -5.87 -19.43
C ASN A 81 29.42 -4.72 -18.80
N LYS A 82 29.58 -4.45 -17.50
CA LYS A 82 28.94 -3.31 -16.81
C LYS A 82 29.68 -1.99 -17.01
N ILE A 83 30.98 -2.05 -17.33
CA ILE A 83 31.85 -0.88 -17.46
C ILE A 83 31.30 0.17 -18.45
N PRO A 84 30.83 -0.18 -19.67
CA PRO A 84 30.35 0.83 -20.63
C PRO A 84 29.14 1.62 -20.12
N GLY A 85 28.19 0.95 -19.44
CA GLY A 85 27.01 1.59 -18.87
C GLY A 85 27.36 2.51 -17.71
N LEU A 86 28.18 2.02 -16.79
CA LEU A 86 28.70 2.78 -15.65
C LEU A 86 29.53 4.00 -16.09
N LYS A 87 30.31 3.85 -17.18
CA LYS A 87 31.04 4.96 -17.79
C LYS A 87 30.14 6.09 -18.25
N ARG A 88 28.98 5.78 -18.83
CA ARG A 88 28.01 6.80 -19.24
C ARG A 88 27.51 7.62 -18.05
N ILE A 89 27.30 7.00 -16.89
CA ILE A 89 26.91 7.71 -15.66
C ILE A 89 28.06 8.62 -15.18
N ALA A 90 29.27 8.07 -15.06
CA ALA A 90 30.44 8.84 -14.63
C ALA A 90 30.70 10.05 -15.54
N ASP A 91 30.68 9.84 -16.86
CA ASP A 91 30.86 10.91 -17.84
C ASP A 91 29.74 11.97 -17.75
N ALA A 92 28.48 11.56 -17.53
CA ALA A 92 27.34 12.47 -17.41
C ALA A 92 27.38 13.35 -16.15
N ILE A 93 27.83 12.81 -15.02
CA ILE A 93 28.02 13.59 -13.78
C ILE A 93 29.17 14.59 -13.96
N LYS A 94 30.29 14.11 -14.54
CA LYS A 94 31.51 14.89 -14.69
C LYS A 94 31.40 15.96 -15.76
N SER A 95 30.57 15.78 -16.78
CA SER A 95 30.31 16.80 -17.81
C SER A 95 29.68 18.07 -17.22
N GLU A 96 28.86 17.92 -16.19
CA GLU A 96 28.27 19.05 -15.45
C GLU A 96 29.23 19.59 -14.35
N GLY A 97 30.39 18.97 -14.17
CA GLY A 97 31.46 19.44 -13.30
C GLY A 97 31.36 18.98 -11.83
N SER A 98 30.51 18.02 -11.51
CA SER A 98 30.50 17.35 -10.19
C SER A 98 31.50 16.18 -10.17
N ARG A 99 32.00 15.81 -8.98
CA ARG A 99 32.76 14.57 -8.80
C ARG A 99 31.82 13.36 -8.81
N ALA A 100 32.22 12.27 -9.46
CA ALA A 100 31.45 11.04 -9.52
C ALA A 100 32.07 9.95 -8.64
N ILE A 101 31.34 9.49 -7.62
CA ILE A 101 31.74 8.37 -6.75
C ILE A 101 30.76 7.22 -6.94
N LEU A 102 31.25 5.98 -7.02
CA LEU A 102 30.41 4.79 -7.10
C LEU A 102 30.33 4.07 -5.75
N GLN A 103 29.13 3.86 -5.22
CA GLN A 103 28.98 3.05 -4.02
C GLN A 103 29.01 1.55 -4.38
N ILE A 104 29.84 0.76 -3.72
CA ILE A 104 29.99 -0.69 -3.96
C ILE A 104 29.54 -1.52 -2.76
N TYR A 105 28.77 -2.59 -3.00
CA TYR A 105 28.16 -3.37 -1.91
C TYR A 105 27.87 -4.84 -2.26
N HIS A 106 27.45 -5.58 -1.24
CA HIS A 106 26.84 -6.90 -1.35
C HIS A 106 25.73 -7.06 -0.29
N GLY A 107 24.51 -7.43 -0.67
CA GLY A 107 23.34 -7.48 0.22
C GLY A 107 23.43 -8.52 1.36
N GLY A 108 24.14 -9.61 1.15
CA GLY A 108 24.38 -10.64 2.17
C GLY A 108 23.07 -11.33 2.60
N ARG A 109 22.82 -11.49 3.91
CA ARG A 109 21.55 -12.04 4.42
C ARG A 109 20.28 -11.21 4.15
N MET A 110 20.44 -10.01 3.55
CA MET A 110 19.33 -9.14 3.15
C MET A 110 18.87 -9.37 1.70
N VAL A 111 19.52 -10.27 0.97
CA VAL A 111 19.15 -10.62 -0.40
C VAL A 111 17.95 -11.56 -0.37
N GLU A 112 16.93 -11.25 -1.16
CA GLU A 112 15.79 -12.13 -1.39
C GLU A 112 16.14 -13.18 -2.47
N PRO A 113 15.82 -14.48 -2.27
CA PRO A 113 16.13 -15.54 -3.24
C PRO A 113 15.66 -15.23 -4.66
N GLU A 114 14.51 -14.58 -4.79
CA GLU A 114 13.87 -14.20 -6.06
C GLU A 114 14.79 -13.31 -6.91
N LEU A 115 15.52 -12.39 -6.28
CA LEU A 115 16.46 -11.49 -6.96
C LEU A 115 17.68 -12.21 -7.54
N ILE A 116 17.93 -13.44 -7.10
CA ILE A 116 19.11 -14.23 -7.47
C ILE A 116 18.71 -15.57 -8.10
N GLY A 117 17.50 -15.62 -8.69
CA GLY A 117 16.98 -16.77 -9.42
C GLY A 117 16.66 -17.97 -8.54
N GLY A 118 16.12 -17.73 -7.34
CA GLY A 118 15.79 -18.74 -6.34
C GLY A 118 16.99 -19.32 -5.58
N LYS A 119 18.20 -18.78 -5.79
CA LYS A 119 19.40 -19.26 -5.09
C LYS A 119 19.40 -18.81 -3.63
N THR A 120 20.14 -19.54 -2.79
CA THR A 120 20.32 -19.18 -1.38
C THR A 120 21.25 -17.97 -1.24
N PRO A 121 20.86 -16.93 -0.50
CA PRO A 121 21.72 -15.81 -0.11
C PRO A 121 22.96 -16.28 0.65
N VAL A 122 23.98 -15.43 0.75
CA VAL A 122 25.22 -15.73 1.51
C VAL A 122 25.44 -14.73 2.64
N ALA A 123 26.07 -15.17 3.73
CA ALA A 123 26.36 -14.31 4.90
C ALA A 123 27.57 -14.84 5.69
N PRO A 124 28.08 -14.11 6.70
CA PRO A 124 29.17 -14.58 7.54
C PRO A 124 28.82 -15.86 8.33
N SER A 125 27.55 -16.03 8.69
CA SER A 125 27.01 -17.18 9.41
C SER A 125 25.63 -17.53 8.86
N ALA A 126 25.18 -18.78 9.05
CA ALA A 126 23.88 -19.27 8.58
C ALA A 126 22.73 -18.78 9.49
N ILE A 127 22.59 -17.45 9.61
CA ILE A 127 21.67 -16.78 10.52
C ILE A 127 20.78 -15.85 9.68
N ALA A 128 19.48 -16.13 9.67
CA ALA A 128 18.50 -15.29 9.00
C ALA A 128 18.47 -13.87 9.60
N ALA A 129 18.07 -12.88 8.82
CA ALA A 129 17.78 -11.55 9.37
C ALA A 129 16.59 -11.66 10.34
N PRO A 130 16.54 -10.86 11.42
CA PRO A 130 15.41 -10.86 12.37
C PRO A 130 14.19 -10.12 11.78
N ARG A 131 13.67 -10.65 10.67
CA ARG A 131 12.51 -10.15 9.94
C ARG A 131 11.64 -11.35 9.57
N GLU A 132 10.34 -11.16 9.63
CA GLU A 132 9.40 -12.20 9.22
C GLU A 132 9.64 -12.62 7.76
N GLY A 133 9.67 -13.92 7.50
CA GLY A 133 9.92 -14.47 6.16
C GLY A 133 11.38 -14.40 5.67
N ALA A 134 12.34 -13.88 6.45
CA ALA A 134 13.73 -13.81 6.03
C ALA A 134 14.33 -15.21 5.77
N THR A 135 14.92 -15.40 4.60
CA THR A 135 15.57 -16.67 4.23
C THR A 135 16.85 -16.88 5.05
N GLN A 136 17.07 -18.10 5.53
CA GLN A 136 18.34 -18.47 6.15
C GLN A 136 19.46 -18.49 5.08
N PRO A 137 20.53 -17.68 5.23
CA PRO A 137 21.61 -17.63 4.26
C PRO A 137 22.56 -18.84 4.39
N GLN A 138 23.31 -19.10 3.34
CA GLN A 138 24.48 -19.96 3.37
C GLN A 138 25.64 -19.22 4.04
N ALA A 139 26.29 -19.85 5.03
CA ALA A 139 27.52 -19.33 5.61
C ALA A 139 28.67 -19.40 4.59
N LEU A 140 29.39 -18.28 4.40
CA LEU A 140 30.61 -18.24 3.60
C LEU A 140 31.70 -19.09 4.24
N THR A 141 32.43 -19.90 3.48
CA THR A 141 33.65 -20.55 3.99
C THR A 141 34.79 -19.53 4.11
N ALA A 142 35.87 -19.85 4.82
CA ALA A 142 37.01 -18.93 4.92
C ALA A 142 37.61 -18.58 3.53
N GLU A 143 37.61 -19.53 2.61
CA GLU A 143 38.00 -19.33 1.21
C GLU A 143 37.02 -18.42 0.47
N ASP A 144 35.70 -18.61 0.68
CA ASP A 144 34.70 -17.72 0.08
C ASP A 144 34.85 -16.26 0.58
N VAL A 145 35.30 -16.06 1.82
CA VAL A 145 35.60 -14.71 2.35
C VAL A 145 36.75 -14.07 1.59
N ASP A 146 37.85 -14.80 1.35
CA ASP A 146 38.99 -14.32 0.58
C ASP A 146 38.61 -14.02 -0.89
N VAL A 147 37.76 -14.87 -1.48
CA VAL A 147 37.18 -14.63 -2.82
C VAL A 147 36.30 -13.38 -2.83
N MET A 148 35.49 -13.16 -1.79
CA MET A 148 34.64 -11.98 -1.68
C MET A 148 35.46 -10.68 -1.59
N ILE A 149 36.56 -10.67 -0.83
CA ILE A 149 37.50 -9.54 -0.78
C ILE A 149 38.07 -9.26 -2.17
N THR A 150 38.44 -10.30 -2.92
CA THR A 150 38.92 -10.16 -4.30
C THR A 150 37.87 -9.52 -5.21
N LYS A 151 36.59 -9.91 -5.08
CA LYS A 151 35.48 -9.31 -5.85
C LYS A 151 35.27 -7.82 -5.53
N PHE A 152 35.45 -7.41 -4.28
CA PHE A 152 35.47 -5.98 -3.94
C PHE A 152 36.63 -5.26 -4.66
N GLY A 153 37.83 -5.83 -4.69
CA GLY A 153 38.96 -5.30 -5.46
C GLY A 153 38.67 -5.18 -6.96
N ASP A 154 38.10 -6.22 -7.56
CA ASP A 154 37.72 -6.20 -8.98
C ASP A 154 36.68 -5.12 -9.28
N ALA A 155 35.71 -4.91 -8.39
CA ALA A 155 34.74 -3.83 -8.50
C ALA A 155 35.40 -2.45 -8.47
N VAL A 156 36.39 -2.22 -7.59
CA VAL A 156 37.16 -0.97 -7.55
C VAL A 156 37.89 -0.73 -8.87
N ASN A 157 38.57 -1.76 -9.40
CA ASN A 157 39.24 -1.68 -10.70
C ASN A 157 38.24 -1.36 -11.84
N ARG A 158 37.04 -1.94 -11.82
CA ARG A 158 35.99 -1.63 -12.81
C ARG A 158 35.47 -0.20 -12.66
N ALA A 159 35.34 0.32 -11.44
CA ALA A 159 34.91 1.70 -11.20
C ALA A 159 35.95 2.70 -11.75
N ILE A 160 37.24 2.41 -11.53
CA ILE A 160 38.36 3.16 -12.13
C ILE A 160 38.28 3.13 -13.65
N LYS A 161 38.13 1.95 -14.26
CA LYS A 161 37.98 1.81 -15.73
C LYS A 161 36.75 2.51 -16.29
N ALA A 162 35.66 2.57 -15.53
CA ALA A 162 34.46 3.32 -15.89
C ALA A 162 34.65 4.84 -15.77
N GLY A 163 35.71 5.32 -15.11
CA GLY A 163 36.06 6.74 -15.03
C GLY A 163 35.50 7.49 -13.82
N PHE A 164 35.04 6.77 -12.80
CA PHE A 164 34.66 7.36 -11.51
C PHE A 164 35.88 7.99 -10.82
N ASP A 165 35.66 9.09 -10.10
CA ASP A 165 36.68 9.78 -9.31
C ASP A 165 36.95 9.07 -7.97
N GLY A 166 36.11 8.10 -7.59
CA GLY A 166 36.27 7.34 -6.36
C GLY A 166 35.23 6.24 -6.15
N VAL A 167 35.36 5.54 -5.04
CA VAL A 167 34.37 4.56 -4.54
C VAL A 167 33.97 4.85 -3.11
N GLU A 168 32.72 4.53 -2.78
CA GLU A 168 32.26 4.44 -1.40
C GLU A 168 32.03 2.97 -1.03
N ILE A 169 32.75 2.50 -0.01
CA ILE A 169 32.58 1.15 0.55
C ILE A 169 31.32 1.16 1.43
N HIS A 170 30.34 0.32 1.09
CA HIS A 170 29.07 0.29 1.81
C HIS A 170 29.08 -0.68 3.01
N GLY A 171 29.56 -0.20 4.16
CA GLY A 171 29.57 -0.89 5.44
C GLY A 171 28.35 -0.61 6.33
N ALA A 172 27.18 -0.32 5.75
CA ALA A 172 25.99 0.12 6.47
C ALA A 172 24.73 -0.68 6.09
N ASN A 173 23.60 -0.32 6.70
CA ASN A 173 22.26 -0.77 6.33
C ASN A 173 22.08 -2.30 6.38
N THR A 174 22.78 -2.96 7.31
CA THR A 174 22.76 -4.42 7.54
C THR A 174 23.27 -5.27 6.38
N TYR A 175 24.03 -4.70 5.44
CA TYR A 175 24.64 -5.42 4.31
C TYR A 175 25.96 -6.10 4.67
N LEU A 176 26.51 -6.89 3.75
CA LEU A 176 27.51 -7.92 4.03
C LEU A 176 28.71 -7.44 4.87
N ILE A 177 29.27 -6.27 4.58
CA ILE A 177 30.40 -5.71 5.35
C ILE A 177 29.98 -5.42 6.81
N GLN A 178 28.81 -4.81 7.02
CA GLN A 178 28.26 -4.63 8.36
C GLN A 178 27.95 -5.98 9.02
N GLN A 179 27.46 -6.96 8.26
CA GLN A 179 27.17 -8.29 8.79
C GLN A 179 28.42 -8.95 9.36
N PHE A 180 29.57 -8.82 8.69
CA PHE A 180 30.84 -9.33 9.25
C PHE A 180 31.23 -8.61 10.55
N TYR A 181 30.93 -7.32 10.67
CA TYR A 181 31.28 -6.57 11.88
C TYR A 181 30.32 -6.86 13.06
N SER A 182 29.05 -7.11 12.74
CA SER A 182 27.98 -7.26 13.70
C SER A 182 28.08 -8.57 14.49
N PRO A 183 28.02 -8.54 15.84
CA PRO A 183 27.91 -9.75 16.65
C PRO A 183 26.55 -10.46 16.48
N ASN A 184 25.55 -9.81 15.90
CA ASN A 184 24.25 -10.44 15.62
C ASN A 184 24.34 -11.48 14.51
N SER A 185 25.02 -11.10 13.42
CA SER A 185 25.01 -11.83 12.15
C SER A 185 26.29 -12.60 11.88
N ASN A 186 27.37 -12.29 12.60
CA ASN A 186 28.63 -13.03 12.54
C ASN A 186 28.91 -13.75 13.87
N GLN A 187 28.57 -15.03 13.90
CA GLN A 187 28.84 -15.95 15.00
C GLN A 187 29.94 -16.97 14.63
N ARG A 188 30.85 -16.60 13.71
CA ARG A 188 31.97 -17.46 13.34
C ARG A 188 32.96 -17.60 14.50
N ASP A 189 33.67 -18.72 14.52
CA ASP A 189 34.72 -19.06 15.48
C ASP A 189 36.14 -19.02 14.87
N ASP A 190 36.27 -18.62 13.61
CA ASP A 190 37.54 -18.45 12.91
C ASP A 190 38.07 -17.00 12.96
N LYS A 191 39.13 -16.71 12.19
CA LYS A 191 39.76 -15.38 12.15
C LYS A 191 38.79 -14.26 11.74
N TRP A 192 37.65 -14.58 11.13
CA TRP A 192 36.68 -13.61 10.64
C TRP A 192 35.55 -13.32 11.64
N GLY A 193 35.48 -14.00 12.79
CA GLY A 193 34.46 -13.76 13.81
C GLY A 193 34.92 -13.99 15.26
N GLY A 194 33.95 -14.08 16.17
CA GLY A 194 34.21 -14.22 17.60
C GLY A 194 34.54 -12.89 18.26
N SER A 195 35.81 -12.50 18.30
CA SER A 195 36.22 -11.24 18.95
C SER A 195 35.86 -10.01 18.11
N ARG A 196 35.77 -8.83 18.75
CA ARG A 196 35.59 -7.55 18.06
C ARG A 196 36.68 -7.28 17.02
N ASP A 197 37.92 -7.66 17.33
CA ASP A 197 39.07 -7.53 16.42
C ASP A 197 38.91 -8.39 15.17
N ASN A 198 38.49 -9.64 15.34
CA ASN A 198 38.30 -10.56 14.23
C ASN A 198 37.11 -10.14 13.34
N ARG A 199 36.00 -9.71 13.94
CA ARG A 199 34.85 -9.17 13.18
C ARG A 199 35.21 -7.90 12.40
N ALA A 200 36.13 -7.07 12.92
CA ALA A 200 36.63 -5.90 12.19
C ALA A 200 37.51 -6.25 10.98
N ARG A 201 38.06 -7.46 10.87
CA ARG A 201 39.03 -7.80 9.82
C ARG A 201 38.45 -7.68 8.42
N PHE A 202 37.22 -8.16 8.19
CA PHE A 202 36.65 -8.14 6.84
C PHE A 202 36.49 -6.71 6.30
N PRO A 203 35.86 -5.75 7.02
CA PRO A 203 35.88 -4.33 6.63
C PRO A 203 37.28 -3.77 6.35
N LEU A 204 38.26 -4.13 7.18
CA LEU A 204 39.64 -3.64 7.03
C LEU A 204 40.32 -4.23 5.79
N GLU A 205 40.18 -5.53 5.52
CA GLU A 205 40.75 -6.16 4.32
C GLU A 205 40.08 -5.66 3.03
N VAL A 206 38.78 -5.31 3.08
CA VAL A 206 38.09 -4.64 1.96
C VAL A 206 38.69 -3.24 1.71
N LEU A 207 39.03 -2.49 2.76
CA LEU A 207 39.74 -1.22 2.62
C LEU A 207 41.15 -1.41 2.06
N GLU A 208 41.91 -2.39 2.56
CA GLU A 208 43.27 -2.70 2.10
C GLU A 208 43.30 -3.09 0.61
N ILE A 209 42.37 -3.94 0.15
CA ILE A 209 42.30 -4.27 -1.29
C ILE A 209 41.88 -3.06 -2.12
N THR A 210 41.02 -2.18 -1.59
CA THR A 210 40.62 -0.94 -2.27
C THR A 210 41.83 -0.02 -2.49
N HIS A 211 42.65 0.20 -1.47
CA HIS A 211 43.91 0.94 -1.59
C HIS A 211 44.85 0.32 -2.62
N LYS A 212 45.08 -1.00 -2.54
CA LYS A 212 45.92 -1.71 -3.52
C LYS A 212 45.45 -1.53 -4.96
N MET A 213 44.13 -1.51 -5.20
CA MET A 213 43.59 -1.28 -6.54
C MET A 213 43.71 0.18 -6.97
N ALA A 214 43.47 1.13 -6.07
CA ALA A 214 43.63 2.56 -6.33
C ALA A 214 45.09 2.91 -6.67
N GLU A 215 46.04 2.48 -5.84
CA GLU A 215 47.48 2.67 -6.06
C GLU A 215 47.97 2.09 -7.40
N ARG A 216 47.38 0.96 -7.82
CA ARG A 216 47.81 0.25 -9.02
C ARG A 216 47.19 0.79 -10.30
N PHE A 217 45.93 1.22 -10.26
CA PHE A 217 45.14 1.47 -11.47
C PHE A 217 44.55 2.87 -11.58
N ALA A 218 44.40 3.60 -10.47
CA ALA A 218 43.74 4.90 -10.48
C ALA A 218 44.69 6.04 -10.83
N HIS A 219 44.11 7.19 -11.18
CA HIS A 219 44.82 8.46 -11.28
C HIS A 219 45.06 9.05 -9.89
N GLU A 220 46.01 9.99 -9.76
CA GLU A 220 46.21 10.73 -8.51
C GLU A 220 44.90 11.38 -8.04
N GLY A 221 44.60 11.24 -6.74
CA GLY A 221 43.39 11.81 -6.13
C GLY A 221 42.13 10.94 -6.25
N PHE A 222 42.25 9.62 -6.40
CA PHE A 222 41.11 8.70 -6.33
C PHE A 222 40.54 8.66 -4.90
N ILE A 223 39.24 8.88 -4.76
CA ILE A 223 38.56 9.07 -3.48
C ILE A 223 38.10 7.72 -2.91
N ILE A 224 38.40 7.45 -1.65
CA ILE A 224 37.96 6.25 -0.92
C ILE A 224 37.13 6.65 0.31
N GLY A 225 35.81 6.47 0.20
CA GLY A 225 34.86 6.71 1.29
C GLY A 225 34.41 5.42 1.98
N TYR A 226 33.95 5.53 3.23
CA TYR A 226 33.32 4.42 3.95
C TYR A 226 32.00 4.84 4.61
N ARG A 227 30.89 4.22 4.20
CA ARG A 227 29.57 4.46 4.80
C ARG A 227 29.26 3.42 5.88
N PHE A 228 28.76 3.85 7.03
CA PHE A 228 28.46 2.97 8.17
C PHE A 228 27.12 3.28 8.83
N SER A 229 26.52 2.26 9.45
CA SER A 229 25.40 2.42 10.38
C SER A 229 25.96 2.54 11.80
N PRO A 230 25.67 3.63 12.54
CA PRO A 230 26.28 3.84 13.86
C PRO A 230 25.92 2.79 14.92
N GLU A 231 24.75 2.16 14.79
CA GLU A 231 24.18 1.25 15.78
C GLU A 231 23.26 0.21 15.12
N GLU A 232 22.99 -0.88 15.84
CA GLU A 232 22.00 -1.90 15.51
C GLU A 232 21.05 -2.13 16.68
N ILE A 233 19.74 -2.25 16.39
CA ILE A 233 18.71 -2.49 17.42
C ILE A 233 18.83 -3.90 18.01
N GLU A 234 19.35 -4.84 17.23
CA GLU A 234 19.50 -6.23 17.61
C GLU A 234 20.36 -6.43 18.87
N VAL A 235 20.05 -7.49 19.63
CA VAL A 235 20.80 -7.90 20.83
C VAL A 235 21.22 -9.38 20.69
N PRO A 236 22.53 -9.70 20.66
CA PRO A 236 23.65 -8.76 20.54
C PRO A 236 23.61 -8.02 19.19
N GLY A 237 24.20 -6.84 19.12
CA GLY A 237 24.30 -6.02 17.91
C GLY A 237 25.40 -4.96 18.05
N ILE A 238 25.65 -4.18 17.00
CA ILE A 238 26.63 -3.07 17.02
C ILE A 238 26.18 -1.99 18.00
N ARG A 239 27.07 -1.59 18.91
CA ARG A 239 26.90 -0.43 19.79
C ARG A 239 27.79 0.71 19.34
N PHE A 240 27.53 1.92 19.83
CA PHE A 240 28.29 3.09 19.40
C PHE A 240 29.80 2.98 19.70
N ASP A 241 30.20 2.33 20.80
CA ASP A 241 31.62 2.02 21.10
C ASP A 241 32.25 1.08 20.06
N ASP A 242 31.51 0.08 19.55
CA ASP A 242 31.97 -0.76 18.45
C ASP A 242 32.19 0.10 17.19
N THR A 243 31.24 0.97 16.87
CA THR A 243 31.37 1.90 15.75
C THR A 243 32.63 2.78 15.88
N MET A 244 32.86 3.40 17.03
CA MET A 244 34.08 4.18 17.26
C MET A 244 35.33 3.32 17.07
N TYR A 245 35.34 2.10 17.63
CA TYR A 245 36.44 1.16 17.45
C TYR A 245 36.75 0.86 15.99
N LEU A 246 35.73 0.59 15.17
CA LEU A 246 35.90 0.32 13.75
C LEU A 246 36.42 1.55 12.99
N LEU A 247 35.85 2.73 13.25
CA LEU A 247 36.23 3.97 12.56
C LEU A 247 37.68 4.36 12.85
N GLU A 248 38.15 4.17 14.09
CA GLU A 248 39.56 4.40 14.44
C GLU A 248 40.51 3.48 13.64
N LYS A 249 40.14 2.21 13.47
CA LYS A 249 40.94 1.24 12.71
C LYS A 249 40.95 1.51 11.20
N LEU A 250 39.83 2.01 10.66
CA LEU A 250 39.71 2.44 9.28
C LEU A 250 40.51 3.73 9.03
N ALA A 251 40.38 4.73 9.90
CA ALA A 251 41.12 5.98 9.80
C ALA A 251 42.64 5.76 9.83
N ALA A 252 43.13 4.84 10.68
CA ALA A 252 44.54 4.48 10.74
C ALA A 252 45.10 3.85 9.45
N ARG A 253 44.23 3.39 8.53
CA ARG A 253 44.58 2.81 7.22
C ARG A 253 44.36 3.78 6.06
N GLY A 254 43.90 4.98 6.34
CA GLY A 254 43.60 6.00 5.34
C GLY A 254 42.20 5.85 4.76
N LEU A 255 41.43 6.93 4.86
CA LEU A 255 40.15 7.16 4.20
C LEU A 255 40.09 8.61 3.77
N ASP A 256 39.31 8.92 2.75
CA ASP A 256 39.04 10.31 2.37
C ASP A 256 37.85 10.90 3.11
N TYR A 257 36.88 10.08 3.50
CA TYR A 257 35.78 10.47 4.37
C TYR A 257 35.08 9.24 4.98
N VAL A 258 34.31 9.49 6.05
CA VAL A 258 33.35 8.53 6.60
C VAL A 258 31.93 9.07 6.49
N HIS A 259 30.95 8.23 6.15
CA HIS A 259 29.58 8.65 5.87
C HIS A 259 28.59 8.05 6.88
N PHE A 260 28.00 8.93 7.66
CA PHE A 260 27.10 8.67 8.77
C PHE A 260 25.69 8.32 8.25
N SER A 261 25.37 7.03 8.14
CA SER A 261 24.05 6.59 7.66
C SER A 261 22.99 6.71 8.77
N VAL A 262 22.39 7.88 8.90
CA VAL A 262 21.31 8.17 9.87
C VAL A 262 20.08 8.72 9.16
N GLY A 263 18.89 8.39 9.67
CA GLY A 263 17.63 8.89 9.08
C GLY A 263 17.41 10.39 9.29
N GLN A 264 18.08 10.99 10.29
CA GLN A 264 18.06 12.41 10.64
C GLN A 264 19.46 12.81 11.13
N LEU A 265 19.99 13.93 10.65
CA LEU A 265 21.36 14.39 10.93
C LEU A 265 21.70 14.46 12.44
N LEU A 266 20.75 14.89 13.26
CA LEU A 266 20.91 15.11 14.70
C LEU A 266 20.23 14.01 15.55
N ARG A 267 20.03 12.82 14.98
CA ARG A 267 19.45 11.68 15.70
C ARG A 267 20.35 11.28 16.89
N SER A 268 19.74 11.09 18.05
CA SER A 268 20.36 10.44 19.21
C SER A 268 20.45 8.92 19.02
N SER A 269 20.91 8.20 20.04
CA SER A 269 21.08 6.75 19.96
C SER A 269 19.73 6.01 19.82
N MET A 270 19.69 4.92 19.04
CA MET A 270 18.49 4.04 18.97
C MET A 270 18.51 2.93 20.00
N VAL A 271 19.65 2.70 20.67
CA VAL A 271 19.83 1.62 21.63
C VAL A 271 19.65 2.12 23.05
N ASP A 272 20.38 3.17 23.41
CA ASP A 272 20.16 3.97 24.60
C ASP A 272 19.28 5.17 24.24
N THR A 273 17.98 5.02 24.45
CA THR A 273 16.98 6.06 24.15
C THR A 273 16.87 7.10 25.27
N SER A 274 17.58 6.91 26.39
CA SER A 274 17.55 7.83 27.53
C SER A 274 18.50 9.02 27.37
N ASP A 275 19.54 8.88 26.54
CA ASP A 275 20.50 9.94 26.25
C ASP A 275 20.12 10.70 24.97
N PRO A 276 19.69 11.98 25.06
CA PRO A 276 19.27 12.77 23.91
C PRO A 276 20.45 13.31 23.09
N THR A 277 21.70 13.06 23.50
CA THR A 277 22.89 13.60 22.82
C THR A 277 22.98 13.06 21.40
N PRO A 278 23.04 13.92 20.36
CA PRO A 278 23.21 13.49 18.97
C PRO A 278 24.48 12.65 18.80
N LEU A 279 24.40 11.59 17.98
CA LEU A 279 25.54 10.71 17.78
C LEU A 279 26.74 11.40 17.12
N VAL A 280 26.52 12.43 16.30
CA VAL A 280 27.61 13.24 15.73
C VAL A 280 28.37 14.01 16.81
N THR A 281 27.68 14.50 17.84
CA THR A 281 28.30 15.16 18.99
C THR A 281 29.19 14.17 19.74
N LYS A 282 28.66 12.97 20.04
CA LYS A 282 29.44 11.90 20.67
C LYS A 282 30.65 11.50 19.83
N PHE A 283 30.49 11.38 18.52
CA PHE A 283 31.59 11.09 17.59
C PHE A 283 32.69 12.16 17.67
N CYS A 284 32.32 13.44 17.64
CA CYS A 284 33.27 14.55 17.71
C CYS A 284 34.04 14.59 19.05
N GLU A 285 33.40 14.20 20.15
CA GLU A 285 33.99 14.16 21.49
C GLU A 285 34.90 12.93 21.70
N GLN A 286 34.55 11.78 21.11
CA GLN A 286 35.22 10.51 21.38
C GLN A 286 36.34 10.16 20.37
N ARG A 287 36.37 10.80 19.20
CA ARG A 287 37.35 10.52 18.15
C ARG A 287 38.77 10.90 18.53
N SER A 288 39.74 10.09 18.12
CA SER A 288 41.17 10.39 18.23
C SER A 288 41.59 11.49 17.26
N GLU A 289 42.80 12.03 17.45
CA GLU A 289 43.41 12.96 16.49
C GLU A 289 43.58 12.38 15.08
N THR A 290 43.70 11.05 14.97
CA THR A 290 43.80 10.37 13.66
C THR A 290 42.45 10.38 12.97
N LEU A 291 41.38 9.97 13.66
CA LEU A 291 40.03 9.97 13.12
C LEU A 291 39.50 11.40 12.87
N ALA A 292 39.89 12.38 13.68
CA ALA A 292 39.53 13.79 13.48
C ALA A 292 40.09 14.40 12.19
N LYS A 293 41.11 13.79 11.57
CA LYS A 293 41.63 14.22 10.26
C LYS A 293 40.80 13.70 9.08
N ILE A 294 39.89 12.75 9.32
CA ILE A 294 39.02 12.18 8.30
C ILE A 294 37.71 12.97 8.30
N PRO A 295 37.36 13.66 7.20
CA PRO A 295 36.08 14.33 7.05
C PRO A 295 34.89 13.41 7.35
N VAL A 296 33.92 13.90 8.12
CA VAL A 296 32.66 13.16 8.38
C VAL A 296 31.51 13.76 7.58
N MET A 297 30.82 12.90 6.84
CA MET A 297 29.66 13.24 6.02
C MET A 297 28.37 12.82 6.72
N GLY A 298 27.42 13.74 6.87
CA GLY A 298 26.10 13.47 7.44
C GLY A 298 25.00 13.40 6.38
N VAL A 299 23.99 12.56 6.58
CA VAL A 299 22.76 12.50 5.76
C VAL A 299 21.53 12.45 6.66
N GLY A 300 20.37 12.92 6.17
CA GLY A 300 19.06 12.74 6.81
C GLY A 300 18.37 14.05 7.19
N GLY A 301 17.17 14.28 6.67
CA GLY A 301 16.35 15.46 7.02
C GLY A 301 16.76 16.78 6.38
N VAL A 302 17.66 16.78 5.39
CA VAL A 302 18.12 18.01 4.72
C VAL A 302 17.16 18.39 3.58
N VAL A 303 16.49 19.53 3.71
CA VAL A 303 15.61 20.09 2.66
C VAL A 303 16.04 21.49 2.25
N ASN A 304 16.42 22.31 3.22
CA ASN A 304 16.74 23.72 3.03
C ASN A 304 18.20 24.02 3.40
N LYS A 305 18.65 25.22 3.00
CA LYS A 305 19.98 25.76 3.31
C LYS A 305 20.35 25.64 4.79
N LYS A 306 19.42 26.02 5.66
CA LYS A 306 19.60 26.02 7.12
C LYS A 306 19.88 24.62 7.67
N ASP A 307 19.30 23.59 7.08
CA ASP A 307 19.50 22.20 7.53
C ASP A 307 20.94 21.76 7.24
N ALA A 308 21.46 22.11 6.06
CA ALA A 308 22.85 21.86 5.68
C ALA A 308 23.86 22.70 6.48
N GLU A 309 23.54 23.96 6.77
CA GLU A 309 24.38 24.82 7.62
C GLU A 309 24.40 24.30 9.08
N SER A 310 23.24 23.91 9.61
CA SER A 310 23.12 23.28 10.93
C SER A 310 23.95 22.01 11.04
N ALA A 311 24.02 21.20 9.97
CA ALA A 311 24.88 20.01 9.95
C ALA A 311 26.36 20.38 10.20
N LEU A 312 26.88 21.41 9.51
CA LEU A 312 28.27 21.85 9.69
C LEU A 312 28.53 22.40 11.10
N GLU A 313 27.56 23.14 11.66
CA GLU A 313 27.63 23.68 13.02
C GLU A 313 27.73 22.56 14.08
N HIS A 314 27.14 21.39 13.82
CA HIS A 314 27.15 20.23 14.71
C HIS A 314 28.31 19.25 14.46
N GLY A 315 29.30 19.64 13.63
CA GLY A 315 30.55 18.92 13.48
C GLY A 315 30.65 18.03 12.24
N TYR A 316 29.67 18.07 11.33
CA TYR A 316 29.84 17.47 10.00
C TYR A 316 30.76 18.32 9.12
N ASP A 317 31.56 17.67 8.27
CA ASP A 317 32.41 18.34 7.27
C ASP A 317 31.75 18.39 5.89
N LEU A 318 30.92 17.40 5.60
CA LEU A 318 30.19 17.22 4.34
C LEU A 318 28.72 16.93 4.64
N VAL A 319 27.83 17.34 3.74
CA VAL A 319 26.38 17.10 3.87
C VAL A 319 25.88 16.40 2.62
N ALA A 320 25.31 15.21 2.82
CA ALA A 320 24.67 14.44 1.77
C ALA A 320 23.15 14.68 1.75
N ILE A 321 22.61 14.91 0.55
CA ILE A 321 21.22 15.26 0.30
C ILE A 321 20.55 14.09 -0.42
N GLY A 322 19.47 13.58 0.19
CA GLY A 322 18.68 12.47 -0.35
C GLY A 322 17.41 12.98 -1.04
N LYS A 323 16.27 12.84 -0.36
CA LYS A 323 14.92 13.13 -0.87
C LYS A 323 14.80 14.46 -1.62
N ALA A 324 15.43 15.52 -1.13
CA ALA A 324 15.35 16.83 -1.78
C ALA A 324 16.01 16.86 -3.17
N CYS A 325 17.07 16.09 -3.41
CA CYS A 325 17.65 15.94 -4.76
C CYS A 325 16.77 15.10 -5.69
N ILE A 326 15.88 14.24 -5.17
CA ILE A 326 14.88 13.56 -6.01
C ILE A 326 13.86 14.58 -6.51
N ALA A 327 13.28 15.35 -5.58
CA ALA A 327 12.24 16.33 -5.84
C ALA A 327 12.72 17.54 -6.67
N TYR A 328 13.96 17.97 -6.43
CA TYR A 328 14.57 19.14 -7.04
C TYR A 328 15.92 18.75 -7.67
N PRO A 329 15.96 18.40 -8.96
CA PRO A 329 17.21 18.08 -9.64
C PRO A 329 18.27 19.18 -9.51
N ASP A 330 17.82 20.44 -9.54
CA ASP A 330 18.58 21.67 -9.37
C ASP A 330 18.69 22.14 -7.90
N TRP A 331 18.53 21.24 -6.92
CA TRP A 331 18.47 21.60 -5.49
C TRP A 331 19.63 22.52 -5.07
N ALA A 332 20.85 22.22 -5.49
CA ALA A 332 22.03 23.01 -5.11
C ALA A 332 21.94 24.45 -5.63
N ASP A 333 21.44 24.67 -6.86
CA ASP A 333 21.23 26.00 -7.42
C ASP A 333 20.19 26.79 -6.64
N ARG A 334 19.06 26.16 -6.32
CA ARG A 334 17.99 26.74 -5.49
C ARG A 334 18.52 27.19 -4.13
N ILE A 335 19.32 26.36 -3.47
CA ILE A 335 19.91 26.68 -2.17
C ILE A 335 20.98 27.78 -2.26
N ILE A 336 21.78 27.80 -3.33
CA ILE A 336 22.73 28.90 -3.60
C ILE A 336 21.97 30.22 -3.76
N ASN A 337 20.83 30.18 -4.45
CA ASN A 337 19.93 31.32 -4.67
C ASN A 337 19.06 31.67 -3.44
N ALA A 338 19.20 30.92 -2.35
CA ALA A 338 18.47 31.08 -1.10
C ALA A 338 16.94 30.88 -1.23
N ASP A 339 16.52 30.04 -2.17
CA ASP A 339 15.14 29.58 -2.26
C ASP A 339 14.75 28.78 -1.00
N LYS A 340 13.49 28.91 -0.60
CA LYS A 340 12.90 28.08 0.45
C LYS A 340 12.06 26.98 -0.19
N LEU A 341 12.41 25.73 0.09
CA LEU A 341 11.80 24.55 -0.49
C LEU A 341 10.90 23.84 0.52
N GLU A 342 9.79 23.30 0.03
CA GLU A 342 8.95 22.33 0.74
C GLU A 342 9.15 20.97 0.10
N LEU A 343 9.28 19.89 0.87
CA LEU A 343 9.59 18.60 0.27
C LEU A 343 8.35 17.96 -0.39
N TYR A 344 8.16 18.19 -1.68
CA TYR A 344 7.15 17.51 -2.50
C TYR A 344 7.55 17.45 -3.98
N ILE A 345 6.83 16.63 -4.74
CA ILE A 345 6.96 16.50 -6.19
C ILE A 345 5.58 16.69 -6.81
N ASP A 346 5.45 17.55 -7.81
CA ASP A 346 4.22 17.69 -8.57
C ASP A 346 3.98 16.42 -9.42
N SER A 347 2.81 15.81 -9.28
CA SER A 347 2.42 14.57 -9.97
C SER A 347 2.53 14.66 -11.49
N THR A 348 2.45 15.87 -12.05
CA THR A 348 2.55 16.13 -13.49
C THR A 348 3.99 16.26 -14.00
N GLN A 349 4.98 16.33 -13.09
CA GLN A 349 6.36 16.74 -13.43
C GLN A 349 7.36 15.58 -13.52
N ARG A 350 6.93 14.31 -13.42
CA ARG A 350 7.85 13.14 -13.42
C ARG A 350 8.88 13.19 -14.56
N GLU A 351 8.39 13.37 -15.80
CA GLU A 351 9.24 13.36 -16.99
C GLU A 351 10.17 14.57 -17.03
N ALA A 352 9.65 15.76 -16.69
CA ALA A 352 10.43 17.00 -16.63
C ALA A 352 11.57 16.95 -15.59
N LEU A 353 11.37 16.20 -14.49
CA LEU A 353 12.35 16.01 -13.43
C LEU A 353 13.29 14.80 -13.66
N HIS A 354 13.14 14.13 -14.82
CA HIS A 354 13.89 12.95 -15.22
C HIS A 354 13.92 11.87 -14.13
N ILE A 355 12.79 11.62 -13.46
CA ILE A 355 12.68 10.58 -12.43
C ILE A 355 12.31 9.25 -13.13
N PRO A 356 13.16 8.22 -13.05
CA PRO A 356 12.87 6.91 -13.63
C PRO A 356 11.58 6.33 -13.07
N GLU A 357 10.79 5.68 -13.93
CA GLU A 357 9.49 5.10 -13.54
C GLU A 357 9.57 4.17 -12.31
N PRO A 358 10.57 3.26 -12.18
CA PRO A 358 10.68 2.43 -10.97
C PRO A 358 10.92 3.24 -9.69
N LEU A 359 11.66 4.34 -9.77
CA LEU A 359 11.90 5.24 -8.64
C LEU A 359 10.64 6.05 -8.30
N TRP A 360 9.90 6.51 -9.32
CA TRP A 360 8.63 7.23 -9.15
C TRP A 360 7.60 6.41 -8.36
N ARG A 361 7.53 5.11 -8.65
CA ARG A 361 6.64 4.15 -7.96
C ARG A 361 7.19 3.64 -6.63
N PHE A 362 8.40 4.04 -6.24
CA PHE A 362 9.00 3.63 -4.99
C PHE A 362 8.28 4.33 -3.83
N SER A 363 7.89 3.60 -2.78
CA SER A 363 7.03 4.11 -1.69
C SER A 363 7.55 5.40 -1.03
N LEU A 364 8.87 5.57 -0.97
CA LEU A 364 9.51 6.78 -0.46
C LEU A 364 9.23 8.02 -1.33
N VAL A 365 9.20 7.85 -2.65
CA VAL A 365 8.99 8.91 -3.64
C VAL A 365 7.50 9.15 -3.84
N ASP A 366 6.71 8.08 -3.89
CA ASP A 366 5.24 8.14 -3.93
C ASP A 366 4.68 9.01 -2.80
N ALA A 367 5.22 8.86 -1.59
CA ALA A 367 4.85 9.69 -0.44
C ALA A 367 5.24 11.18 -0.54
N MET A 368 6.03 11.60 -1.54
CA MET A 368 6.33 13.00 -1.80
C MET A 368 5.50 13.58 -2.94
N ILE A 369 4.81 12.75 -3.73
CA ILE A 369 4.04 13.21 -4.88
C ILE A 369 2.76 13.91 -4.40
N ARG A 370 2.49 15.09 -4.94
CA ARG A 370 1.30 15.90 -4.69
C ARG A 370 0.67 16.29 -6.01
N ASP A 371 -0.66 16.28 -6.06
CA ASP A 371 -1.42 16.87 -7.14
C ASP A 371 -1.66 18.35 -6.82
N ILE A 372 -1.29 19.25 -7.74
CA ILE A 372 -1.35 20.72 -7.54
C ILE A 372 -2.39 21.35 -8.47
N SER A 373 -3.32 20.54 -9.00
CA SER A 373 -4.53 21.11 -9.60
C SER A 373 -5.29 21.96 -8.55
N ASP A 374 -5.54 23.23 -8.91
CA ASP A 374 -6.04 24.34 -8.08
C ASP A 374 -7.14 23.90 -7.09
N THR A 375 -6.78 23.79 -5.79
CA THR A 375 -7.55 23.00 -4.81
C THR A 375 -8.78 23.71 -4.24
N GLY A 376 -8.99 25.01 -4.45
CA GLY A 376 -10.26 25.71 -4.11
C GLY A 376 -10.74 25.71 -2.64
N ARG A 377 -10.12 24.95 -1.72
CA ARG A 377 -10.49 24.91 -0.29
C ARG A 377 -9.67 25.93 0.50
N LYS A 378 -10.36 26.75 1.29
CA LYS A 378 -9.73 27.69 2.21
C LYS A 378 -10.14 27.42 3.67
N TYR A 379 -9.17 27.44 4.56
CA TYR A 379 -9.32 27.28 6.01
C TYR A 379 -8.93 28.56 6.73
N LYS A 380 -9.40 28.72 7.97
CA LYS A 380 -8.89 29.77 8.85
C LYS A 380 -7.65 29.23 9.55
N ALA A 381 -6.53 29.91 9.36
CA ALA A 381 -5.28 29.50 9.98
C ALA A 381 -5.40 29.51 11.52
N GLY A 382 -5.03 28.41 12.16
CA GLY A 382 -5.22 28.25 13.60
C GLY A 382 -4.95 26.83 14.10
N VAL A 383 -5.03 26.68 15.42
CA VAL A 383 -4.93 25.38 16.11
C VAL A 383 -6.30 25.01 16.63
N TYR A 384 -6.83 23.90 16.14
CA TYR A 384 -8.15 23.38 16.47
C TYR A 384 -7.99 22.16 17.36
N GLN A 385 -8.50 22.24 18.59
CA GLN A 385 -8.39 21.16 19.56
C GLN A 385 -9.64 20.28 19.53
N GLU A 386 -9.45 19.00 19.25
CA GLU A 386 -10.51 18.02 19.09
C GLU A 386 -10.39 16.90 20.12
N LYS A 387 -11.54 16.38 20.55
CA LYS A 387 -11.61 15.23 21.45
C LYS A 387 -11.80 13.94 20.65
N VAL A 388 -10.93 12.98 20.91
CA VAL A 388 -11.02 11.61 20.38
C VAL A 388 -11.60 10.74 21.49
N GLU A 389 -12.82 10.23 21.30
CA GLU A 389 -13.45 9.27 22.21
C GLU A 389 -13.70 7.95 21.46
N ALA A 390 -12.99 6.90 21.84
CA ALA A 390 -13.12 5.57 21.25
C ALA A 390 -12.93 4.49 22.32
N GLU A 391 -13.99 3.76 22.66
CA GLU A 391 -13.98 2.74 23.73
C GLU A 391 -13.42 3.31 25.05
N ALA A 392 -12.28 2.80 25.53
CA ALA A 392 -11.59 3.26 26.74
C ALA A 392 -10.65 4.46 26.52
N LEU A 393 -10.42 4.88 25.27
CA LEU A 393 -9.55 6.00 24.92
C LEU A 393 -10.30 7.33 24.96
N LYS A 394 -9.76 8.27 25.74
CA LYS A 394 -10.19 9.67 25.81
C LYS A 394 -8.98 10.56 25.64
N LEU A 395 -8.80 11.12 24.44
CA LEU A 395 -7.63 11.92 24.11
C LEU A 395 -8.02 13.27 23.52
N LYS A 396 -7.08 14.21 23.61
CA LYS A 396 -7.18 15.51 22.95
C LYS A 396 -6.07 15.61 21.92
N ILE A 397 -6.44 16.01 20.72
CA ILE A 397 -5.49 16.30 19.64
C ILE A 397 -5.60 17.76 19.26
N ASN A 398 -4.47 18.34 18.86
CA ASN A 398 -4.42 19.64 18.22
C ASN A 398 -4.20 19.41 16.72
N VAL A 399 -5.05 20.00 15.88
CA VAL A 399 -4.91 20.02 14.42
C VAL A 399 -4.56 21.45 14.04
N THR A 400 -3.38 21.63 13.48
CA THR A 400 -2.91 22.95 13.02
C THR A 400 -3.22 23.08 11.55
N LEU A 401 -4.04 24.08 11.21
CA LEU A 401 -4.44 24.39 9.85
C LEU A 401 -3.78 25.72 9.44
N ASP A 402 -3.31 25.77 8.21
CA ASP A 402 -3.01 27.00 7.48
C ASP A 402 -4.15 27.25 6.47
N THR A 403 -4.07 28.31 5.66
CA THR A 403 -5.17 28.72 4.78
C THR A 403 -5.62 27.67 3.76
N ASP A 404 -4.82 26.65 3.46
CA ASP A 404 -5.09 25.65 2.43
C ASP A 404 -4.73 24.20 2.83
N ARG A 405 -4.28 23.97 4.07
CA ARG A 405 -3.73 22.65 4.47
C ARG A 405 -3.68 22.38 5.97
N ILE A 406 -3.52 21.10 6.29
CA ILE A 406 -3.08 20.59 7.59
C ILE A 406 -1.56 20.70 7.66
N THR A 407 -1.04 21.48 8.60
CA THR A 407 0.41 21.67 8.79
C THR A 407 0.97 20.82 9.92
N ASP A 408 0.15 20.49 10.92
CA ASP A 408 0.53 19.60 12.01
C ASP A 408 -0.70 18.93 12.64
N ILE A 409 -0.47 17.76 13.23
CA ILE A 409 -1.43 17.08 14.12
C ILE A 409 -0.62 16.62 15.33
N SER A 410 -0.98 17.02 16.54
CA SER A 410 -0.22 16.66 17.75
C SER A 410 -1.13 16.17 18.87
N LEU A 411 -0.63 15.25 19.70
CA LEU A 411 -1.29 14.83 20.92
C LEU A 411 -1.11 15.87 22.02
N VAL A 412 -2.18 16.17 22.75
CA VAL A 412 -2.07 16.88 24.02
C VAL A 412 -1.59 15.87 25.08
N PRO A 413 -0.50 16.14 25.81
CA PRO A 413 0.04 15.20 26.80
C PRO A 413 -1.00 14.79 27.84
N ASP A 414 -1.12 13.47 28.07
CA ASP A 414 -1.94 12.84 29.12
C ASP A 414 -1.18 11.63 29.68
N ASP A 415 -1.12 11.52 31.02
CA ASP A 415 -0.35 10.50 31.74
C ASP A 415 -0.90 9.07 31.58
N THR A 416 -2.02 8.89 30.85
CA THR A 416 -2.69 7.61 30.61
C THR A 416 -2.43 7.01 29.21
N LEU A 417 -1.57 7.63 28.40
CA LEU A 417 -1.26 7.21 27.03
C LEU A 417 -0.40 5.94 26.96
N ASP A 418 -0.91 4.91 26.27
CA ASP A 418 -0.20 3.66 26.00
C ASP A 418 0.80 3.80 24.81
N VAL A 419 1.90 3.06 24.86
CA VAL A 419 2.99 3.07 23.85
C VAL A 419 2.48 2.58 22.49
N ASP A 420 1.57 1.61 22.47
CA ASP A 420 0.96 1.06 21.25
C ASP A 420 0.10 2.09 20.51
N PHE A 421 -0.60 2.96 21.25
CA PHE A 421 -1.38 4.06 20.67
C PHE A 421 -0.47 5.13 20.06
N THR A 422 0.62 5.48 20.73
CA THR A 422 1.56 6.51 20.27
C THR A 422 2.17 6.15 18.91
N THR A 423 2.51 4.86 18.72
CA THR A 423 3.03 4.35 17.44
C THR A 423 1.98 4.41 16.32
N THR A 424 0.73 4.03 16.63
CA THR A 424 -0.40 4.10 15.71
C THR A 424 -0.70 5.55 15.30
N PHE A 425 -0.69 6.48 16.26
CA PHE A 425 -0.90 7.90 16.04
C PHE A 425 0.17 8.49 15.12
N GLU A 426 1.46 8.28 15.37
CA GLU A 426 2.53 8.85 14.54
C GLU A 426 2.48 8.37 13.09
N SER A 427 2.12 7.10 12.88
CA SER A 427 1.93 6.54 11.53
C SER A 427 0.74 7.16 10.81
N LEU A 428 -0.42 7.31 11.47
CA LEU A 428 -1.58 7.99 10.90
C LEU A 428 -1.36 9.48 10.68
N ARG A 429 -0.75 10.18 11.65
CA ARG A 429 -0.33 11.57 11.53
C ARG A 429 0.52 11.76 10.28
N THR A 430 1.54 10.92 10.10
CA THR A 430 2.41 10.97 8.92
C THR A 430 1.58 10.79 7.65
N ARG A 431 0.70 9.78 7.60
CA ARG A 431 -0.17 9.54 6.44
C ARG A 431 -1.07 10.76 6.12
N MET A 432 -1.71 11.34 7.14
CA MET A 432 -2.62 12.48 6.99
C MET A 432 -1.91 13.74 6.54
N LEU A 433 -0.71 14.02 7.09
CA LEU A 433 0.11 15.15 6.69
C LEU A 433 0.64 14.99 5.26
N VAL A 434 1.03 13.76 4.87
CA VAL A 434 1.44 13.44 3.50
C VAL A 434 0.28 13.61 2.52
N ALA A 435 -0.90 13.07 2.87
CA ALA A 435 -2.08 13.14 2.03
C ALA A 435 -2.79 14.52 2.08
N ASN A 436 -2.39 15.39 3.00
CA ASN A 436 -3.12 16.61 3.39
C ASN A 436 -4.64 16.39 3.56
N SER A 437 -4.99 15.23 4.13
CA SER A 437 -6.37 14.75 4.17
C SER A 437 -6.57 13.83 5.37
N PRO A 438 -7.73 13.89 6.05
CA PRO A 438 -8.09 12.91 7.07
C PRO A 438 -8.42 11.54 6.46
N HIS A 439 -8.61 11.45 5.13
CA HIS A 439 -9.05 10.24 4.45
C HIS A 439 -7.85 9.37 4.02
N VAL A 440 -7.22 8.71 5.00
CA VAL A 440 -6.08 7.81 4.77
C VAL A 440 -6.40 6.38 5.19
N ASP A 441 -5.58 5.41 4.76
CA ASP A 441 -5.75 4.01 5.17
C ASP A 441 -5.65 3.86 6.69
N ALA A 442 -6.57 3.09 7.27
CA ALA A 442 -6.48 2.70 8.68
C ALA A 442 -5.24 1.81 8.92
N ILE A 443 -4.79 1.75 10.17
CA ILE A 443 -3.76 0.80 10.58
C ILE A 443 -4.42 -0.52 10.95
N SER A 444 -3.97 -1.61 10.33
CA SER A 444 -4.47 -2.96 10.62
C SER A 444 -4.29 -3.28 12.11
N GLY A 445 -5.33 -3.84 12.75
CA GLY A 445 -5.34 -4.09 14.19
C GLY A 445 -5.67 -2.88 15.07
N ALA A 446 -5.67 -1.66 14.51
CA ALA A 446 -6.00 -0.41 15.22
C ALA A 446 -7.10 0.39 14.50
N THR A 447 -8.06 -0.29 13.88
CA THR A 447 -9.10 0.33 13.05
C THR A 447 -9.92 1.35 13.84
N THR A 448 -10.44 0.98 15.01
CA THR A 448 -11.29 1.88 15.82
C THR A 448 -10.56 3.18 16.18
N GLN A 449 -9.28 3.08 16.57
CA GLN A 449 -8.43 4.22 16.89
C GLN A 449 -8.16 5.09 15.65
N SER A 450 -7.89 4.42 14.52
CA SER A 450 -7.66 5.10 13.24
C SER A 450 -8.85 5.95 12.86
N GLU A 451 -10.06 5.40 12.91
CA GLU A 451 -11.28 6.11 12.53
C GLU A 451 -11.59 7.26 13.49
N ALA A 452 -11.36 7.09 14.78
CA ALA A 452 -11.58 8.15 15.76
C ALA A 452 -10.64 9.35 15.53
N LEU A 453 -9.39 9.10 15.15
CA LEU A 453 -8.44 10.15 14.78
C LEU A 453 -8.84 10.86 13.47
N LYS A 454 -9.20 10.10 12.43
CA LYS A 454 -9.67 10.67 11.15
C LYS A 454 -10.87 11.58 11.37
N LYS A 455 -11.84 11.13 12.18
CA LYS A 455 -13.02 11.90 12.58
C LYS A 455 -12.64 13.23 13.25
N ALA A 456 -11.73 13.20 14.21
CA ALA A 456 -11.29 14.42 14.89
C ALA A 456 -10.60 15.40 13.92
N VAL A 457 -9.75 14.92 13.01
CA VAL A 457 -9.12 15.79 11.99
C VAL A 457 -10.16 16.38 11.03
N SER A 458 -11.13 15.59 10.56
CA SER A 458 -12.24 16.09 9.73
C SER A 458 -13.06 17.18 10.41
N ARG A 459 -13.31 17.05 11.72
CA ARG A 459 -14.04 18.06 12.52
C ARG A 459 -13.27 19.36 12.63
N ALA A 460 -11.96 19.30 12.93
CA ALA A 460 -11.11 20.47 12.97
C ALA A 460 -11.15 21.25 11.64
N MET A 461 -11.03 20.53 10.51
CA MET A 461 -11.11 21.13 9.18
C MET A 461 -12.47 21.76 8.89
N THR A 462 -13.56 21.08 9.27
CA THR A 462 -14.93 21.60 9.10
C THR A 462 -15.14 22.87 9.91
N THR A 463 -14.72 22.87 11.18
CA THR A 463 -14.82 24.02 12.08
C THR A 463 -14.03 25.21 11.52
N SER A 464 -12.78 24.98 11.11
CA SER A 464 -11.93 26.00 10.51
C SER A 464 -12.50 26.59 9.22
N SER A 465 -13.07 25.74 8.36
CA SER A 465 -13.75 26.18 7.14
C SER A 465 -14.96 27.08 7.46
N LYS A 466 -15.81 26.68 8.42
CA LYS A 466 -16.94 27.52 8.87
C LYS A 466 -16.45 28.87 9.41
N GLU A 467 -15.39 28.88 10.22
CA GLU A 467 -14.81 30.13 10.76
C GLU A 467 -14.21 31.03 9.68
N HIS A 468 -13.57 30.45 8.66
CA HIS A 468 -13.03 31.19 7.52
C HIS A 468 -14.13 31.90 6.74
N VAL A 469 -15.22 31.20 6.45
CA VAL A 469 -16.39 31.79 5.77
C VAL A 469 -16.96 32.97 6.57
N ILE A 470 -17.07 32.84 7.90
CA ILE A 470 -17.53 33.95 8.77
C ILE A 470 -16.56 35.14 8.71
N GLU A 471 -15.25 34.88 8.71
CA GLU A 471 -14.22 35.92 8.68
C GLU A 471 -14.19 36.69 7.34
N GLU A 472 -14.46 36.02 6.22
CA GLU A 472 -14.66 36.67 4.91
C GLU A 472 -16.03 37.37 4.78
N GLY A 473 -16.85 37.38 5.85
CA GLY A 473 -18.18 38.01 5.86
C GLY A 473 -19.27 37.19 5.18
N GLY A 474 -19.01 35.92 4.88
CA GLY A 474 -19.96 34.96 4.34
C GLY A 474 -20.88 34.34 5.40
N ASN A 475 -21.95 33.70 4.93
CA ASN A 475 -22.84 32.92 5.79
C ASN A 475 -22.55 31.42 5.60
N PRO A 476 -22.02 30.70 6.62
CA PRO A 476 -21.78 29.26 6.54
C PRO A 476 -23.03 28.41 6.28
N ALA A 477 -24.22 28.97 6.56
CA ALA A 477 -25.52 28.35 6.28
C ALA A 477 -26.07 28.71 4.88
N ALA A 478 -25.31 29.44 4.05
CA ALA A 478 -25.71 29.67 2.67
C ALA A 478 -25.72 28.33 1.90
N PRO A 479 -26.69 28.12 0.98
CA PRO A 479 -26.68 26.97 0.09
C PRO A 479 -25.34 26.88 -0.66
N GLN A 480 -24.81 25.67 -0.76
CA GLN A 480 -23.59 25.41 -1.53
C GLN A 480 -23.98 24.81 -2.88
N ASP A 481 -23.41 25.34 -3.96
CA ASP A 481 -23.69 24.88 -5.31
C ASP A 481 -22.66 23.86 -5.79
N PHE A 482 -23.17 22.72 -6.25
CA PHE A 482 -22.41 21.66 -6.90
C PHE A 482 -23.06 21.31 -8.24
N ASP A 483 -22.28 20.75 -9.16
CA ASP A 483 -22.85 20.21 -10.40
C ASP A 483 -23.49 18.85 -10.12
N VAL A 484 -22.78 18.02 -9.35
CA VAL A 484 -23.18 16.65 -9.01
C VAL A 484 -23.01 16.40 -7.51
N VAL A 485 -24.08 15.94 -6.86
CA VAL A 485 -24.06 15.44 -5.49
C VAL A 485 -24.15 13.92 -5.50
N ILE A 486 -23.32 13.25 -4.70
CA ILE A 486 -23.27 11.79 -4.61
C ILE A 486 -23.62 11.35 -3.19
N ILE A 487 -24.62 10.49 -3.06
CA ILE A 487 -25.10 9.98 -1.77
C ILE A 487 -24.55 8.56 -1.55
N GLY A 488 -23.58 8.44 -0.64
CA GLY A 488 -22.91 7.20 -0.27
C GLY A 488 -21.47 7.13 -0.79
N SER A 489 -20.56 6.68 0.07
CA SER A 489 -19.12 6.59 -0.23
C SER A 489 -18.62 5.14 -0.39
N GLY A 490 -19.50 4.25 -0.83
CA GLY A 490 -19.10 2.91 -1.31
C GLY A 490 -18.38 2.98 -2.66
N GLY A 491 -17.94 1.84 -3.19
CA GLY A 491 -17.19 1.82 -4.46
C GLY A 491 -17.94 2.47 -5.63
N ALA A 492 -19.27 2.35 -5.68
CA ALA A 492 -20.08 3.01 -6.71
C ALA A 492 -20.04 4.54 -6.60
N GLY A 493 -20.22 5.08 -5.39
CA GLY A 493 -20.17 6.52 -5.16
C GLY A 493 -18.79 7.10 -5.41
N LEU A 494 -17.72 6.41 -4.97
CA LEU A 494 -16.35 6.85 -5.21
C LEU A 494 -15.99 6.82 -6.71
N ALA A 495 -16.34 5.74 -7.42
CA ALA A 495 -16.12 5.65 -8.87
C ALA A 495 -16.91 6.72 -9.64
N ALA A 496 -18.17 6.96 -9.26
CA ALA A 496 -18.99 8.03 -9.83
C ALA A 496 -18.39 9.41 -9.59
N ALA A 497 -17.84 9.65 -8.39
CA ALA A 497 -17.23 10.92 -8.05
C ALA A 497 -15.97 11.21 -8.87
N ILE A 498 -15.10 10.21 -8.98
CA ILE A 498 -13.87 10.28 -9.79
C ILE A 498 -14.24 10.57 -11.25
N GLN A 499 -15.16 9.78 -11.82
CA GLN A 499 -15.54 9.94 -13.22
C GLN A 499 -16.24 11.29 -13.49
N ALA A 500 -17.17 11.72 -12.63
CA ALA A 500 -17.85 13.01 -12.79
C ALA A 500 -16.86 14.18 -12.71
N HIS A 501 -15.91 14.12 -11.78
CA HIS A 501 -14.86 15.12 -11.64
C HIS A 501 -13.92 15.15 -12.86
N ASP A 502 -13.48 13.99 -13.34
CA ASP A 502 -12.63 13.88 -14.53
C ASP A 502 -13.32 14.39 -15.79
N ASP A 503 -14.64 14.25 -15.84
CA ASP A 503 -15.49 14.84 -16.88
C ASP A 503 -15.78 16.33 -16.61
N GLY A 504 -15.20 16.94 -15.59
CA GLY A 504 -15.19 18.39 -15.34
C GLY A 504 -16.36 18.93 -14.51
N ALA A 505 -17.06 18.08 -13.75
CA ALA A 505 -18.10 18.52 -12.81
C ALA A 505 -17.50 18.88 -11.44
N ARG A 506 -18.09 19.86 -10.75
CA ARG A 506 -17.86 20.10 -9.33
C ARG A 506 -18.68 19.11 -8.50
N VAL A 507 -17.98 18.25 -7.75
CA VAL A 507 -18.58 17.08 -7.07
C VAL A 507 -18.44 17.18 -5.54
N VAL A 508 -19.49 16.73 -4.83
CA VAL A 508 -19.43 16.39 -3.41
C VAL A 508 -20.00 15.01 -3.13
N ILE A 509 -19.34 14.26 -2.24
CA ILE A 509 -19.80 12.98 -1.72
C ILE A 509 -20.35 13.20 -0.31
N ILE A 510 -21.51 12.62 -0.02
CA ILE A 510 -22.16 12.66 1.29
C ILE A 510 -22.22 11.24 1.85
N GLU A 511 -21.74 11.06 3.08
CA GLU A 511 -21.70 9.76 3.75
C GLU A 511 -22.23 9.91 5.18
N LYS A 512 -23.27 9.13 5.52
CA LYS A 512 -23.87 9.16 6.85
C LYS A 512 -23.01 8.49 7.91
N MET A 513 -22.11 7.61 7.49
CA MET A 513 -21.19 6.91 8.38
C MET A 513 -19.96 7.78 8.70
N PRO A 514 -19.26 7.52 9.82
CA PRO A 514 -17.99 8.20 10.14
C PRO A 514 -16.81 7.76 9.26
N THR A 515 -17.02 6.86 8.30
CA THR A 515 -15.97 6.18 7.55
C THR A 515 -16.39 5.96 6.11
N ILE A 516 -15.44 6.08 5.17
CA ILE A 516 -15.65 5.77 3.76
C ILE A 516 -15.72 4.24 3.54
N GLY A 517 -16.49 3.80 2.54
CA GLY A 517 -16.33 2.49 1.91
C GLY A 517 -17.51 1.53 2.04
N GLY A 518 -18.46 1.78 2.94
CA GLY A 518 -19.71 0.98 3.07
C GLY A 518 -19.46 -0.54 3.12
N ASN A 519 -20.27 -1.32 2.39
CA ASN A 519 -20.01 -2.76 2.23
C ASN A 519 -18.83 -3.07 1.30
N THR A 520 -18.45 -2.16 0.41
CA THR A 520 -17.37 -2.40 -0.56
C THR A 520 -16.08 -2.75 0.14
N ILE A 521 -15.74 -2.09 1.26
CA ILE A 521 -14.53 -2.38 2.03
C ILE A 521 -14.47 -3.82 2.56
N LYS A 522 -15.63 -4.47 2.75
CA LYS A 522 -15.76 -5.85 3.23
C LYS A 522 -15.69 -6.90 2.12
N ALA A 523 -15.58 -6.50 0.85
CA ALA A 523 -15.48 -7.44 -0.26
C ALA A 523 -14.16 -8.24 -0.18
N SER A 524 -14.23 -9.57 -0.29
CA SER A 524 -13.06 -10.43 -0.12
C SER A 524 -12.48 -10.96 -1.42
N VAL A 525 -13.32 -11.38 -2.38
CA VAL A 525 -12.87 -12.24 -3.49
C VAL A 525 -12.25 -11.46 -4.65
N GLY A 526 -13.05 -10.65 -5.34
CA GLY A 526 -12.63 -9.98 -6.57
C GLY A 526 -13.80 -9.46 -7.41
N MET A 527 -13.46 -8.99 -8.61
CA MET A 527 -14.33 -8.37 -9.60
C MET A 527 -14.41 -9.24 -10.86
N ASN A 528 -15.61 -9.60 -11.32
CA ASN A 528 -15.72 -10.41 -12.54
C ASN A 528 -15.61 -9.56 -13.80
N ALA A 529 -14.85 -10.04 -14.77
CA ALA A 529 -14.80 -9.50 -16.13
C ALA A 529 -14.38 -10.60 -17.10
N ALA A 530 -14.85 -10.53 -18.34
CA ALA A 530 -14.46 -11.45 -19.41
C ALA A 530 -13.70 -10.70 -20.52
N GLU A 531 -12.87 -11.42 -21.26
CA GLU A 531 -12.03 -10.91 -22.37
C GLU A 531 -10.99 -9.86 -21.95
N THR A 532 -10.56 -9.91 -20.68
CA THR A 532 -9.59 -8.95 -20.15
C THR A 532 -8.16 -9.26 -20.62
N ARG A 533 -7.29 -8.24 -20.58
CA ARG A 533 -5.86 -8.45 -20.90
C ARG A 533 -5.16 -9.37 -19.91
N PHE A 534 -5.53 -9.35 -18.63
CA PHE A 534 -4.95 -10.25 -17.63
C PHE A 534 -5.38 -11.71 -17.85
N GLN A 535 -6.62 -11.97 -18.30
CA GLN A 535 -7.03 -13.31 -18.74
C GLN A 535 -6.15 -13.79 -19.89
N ARG A 536 -5.93 -12.95 -20.92
CA ARG A 536 -5.03 -13.26 -22.04
C ARG A 536 -3.60 -13.56 -21.60
N GLN A 537 -3.05 -12.76 -20.67
CA GLN A 537 -1.69 -12.99 -20.12
C GLN A 537 -1.56 -14.32 -19.38
N LYS A 538 -2.65 -14.81 -18.77
CA LYS A 538 -2.71 -16.11 -18.09
C LYS A 538 -3.14 -17.28 -18.99
N GLY A 539 -3.36 -17.04 -20.27
CA GLY A 539 -3.85 -18.06 -21.22
C GLY A 539 -5.29 -18.50 -20.96
N ILE A 540 -6.11 -17.68 -20.30
CA ILE A 540 -7.53 -17.94 -20.07
C ILE A 540 -8.32 -17.43 -21.27
N GLU A 541 -8.94 -18.34 -22.01
CA GLU A 541 -9.88 -18.03 -23.09
C GLU A 541 -11.31 -18.01 -22.54
N ASP A 542 -11.85 -16.81 -22.32
CA ASP A 542 -13.23 -16.56 -21.87
C ASP A 542 -13.96 -15.73 -22.93
N SER A 543 -15.28 -15.60 -22.82
CA SER A 543 -16.06 -14.73 -23.71
C SER A 543 -17.15 -13.96 -22.95
N LYS A 544 -17.45 -12.77 -23.45
CA LYS A 544 -18.56 -11.96 -22.94
C LYS A 544 -19.88 -12.72 -23.03
N GLU A 545 -20.13 -13.46 -24.12
CA GLU A 545 -21.37 -14.23 -24.26
C GLU A 545 -21.50 -15.32 -23.20
N LEU A 546 -20.42 -16.08 -22.93
CA LEU A 546 -20.44 -17.09 -21.88
C LEU A 546 -20.70 -16.45 -20.51
N PHE A 547 -20.05 -15.31 -20.22
CA PHE A 547 -20.28 -14.58 -18.98
C PHE A 547 -21.74 -14.09 -18.84
N TYR A 548 -22.33 -13.60 -19.93
CA TYR A 548 -23.75 -13.21 -19.99
C TYR A 548 -24.68 -14.39 -19.72
N GLU A 549 -24.50 -15.50 -20.44
CA GLU A 549 -25.33 -16.70 -20.29
C GLU A 549 -25.26 -17.28 -18.87
N GLU A 550 -24.07 -17.35 -18.29
CA GLU A 550 -23.87 -17.86 -16.93
C GLU A 550 -24.48 -16.93 -15.88
N THR A 551 -24.34 -15.61 -16.05
CA THR A 551 -24.96 -14.64 -15.14
C THR A 551 -26.48 -14.66 -15.25
N LEU A 552 -27.03 -14.74 -16.46
CA LEU A 552 -28.47 -14.82 -16.70
C LEU A 552 -29.07 -16.09 -16.09
N ARG A 553 -28.43 -17.24 -16.31
CA ARG A 553 -28.82 -18.52 -15.69
C ARG A 553 -28.69 -18.44 -14.17
N GLY A 554 -27.61 -17.86 -13.67
CA GLY A 554 -27.35 -17.63 -12.25
C GLY A 554 -28.42 -16.80 -11.55
N GLY A 555 -28.91 -15.75 -12.23
CA GLY A 555 -30.03 -14.90 -11.79
C GLY A 555 -31.42 -15.45 -12.10
N LYS A 556 -31.51 -16.73 -12.50
CA LYS A 556 -32.75 -17.46 -12.83
C LYS A 556 -33.57 -16.79 -13.95
N PHE A 557 -32.88 -16.20 -14.91
CA PHE A 557 -33.48 -15.49 -16.06
C PHE A 557 -34.38 -14.31 -15.67
N LYS A 558 -34.23 -13.78 -14.43
CA LYS A 558 -34.98 -12.62 -13.94
C LYS A 558 -34.23 -11.30 -14.17
N ASN A 559 -32.95 -11.37 -14.55
CA ASN A 559 -32.15 -10.20 -14.88
C ASN A 559 -32.82 -9.38 -15.99
N ASN A 560 -32.73 -8.06 -15.92
CA ASN A 560 -33.03 -7.18 -17.04
C ASN A 560 -31.99 -7.44 -18.14
N PRO A 561 -32.38 -7.94 -19.33
CA PRO A 561 -31.43 -8.32 -20.37
C PRO A 561 -30.58 -7.15 -20.89
N ALA A 562 -31.13 -5.94 -20.93
CA ALA A 562 -30.40 -4.76 -21.41
C ALA A 562 -29.33 -4.32 -20.40
N LEU A 563 -29.70 -4.25 -19.11
CA LEU A 563 -28.73 -3.92 -18.05
C LEU A 563 -27.65 -5.00 -17.92
N LEU A 564 -28.02 -6.28 -18.01
CA LEU A 564 -27.06 -7.37 -17.94
C LEU A 564 -26.11 -7.36 -19.14
N ARG A 565 -26.60 -7.04 -20.34
CA ARG A 565 -25.75 -6.91 -21.52
C ARG A 565 -24.73 -5.80 -21.32
N GLU A 566 -25.18 -4.62 -20.89
CA GLU A 566 -24.31 -3.48 -20.60
C GLU A 566 -23.24 -3.82 -19.54
N PHE A 567 -23.67 -4.48 -18.45
CA PHE A 567 -22.78 -4.96 -17.39
C PHE A 567 -21.65 -5.85 -17.93
N VAL A 568 -21.94 -6.80 -18.80
CA VAL A 568 -20.93 -7.71 -19.37
C VAL A 568 -20.02 -6.97 -20.35
N GLU A 569 -20.57 -6.09 -21.18
CA GLU A 569 -19.80 -5.37 -22.19
C GLU A 569 -18.76 -4.44 -21.58
N LEU A 570 -19.13 -3.73 -20.50
CA LEU A 570 -18.29 -2.73 -19.83
C LEU A 570 -17.35 -3.30 -18.77
N ALA A 571 -17.54 -4.55 -18.33
CA ALA A 571 -16.70 -5.17 -17.30
C ALA A 571 -15.18 -5.14 -17.59
N PRO A 572 -14.67 -5.48 -18.80
CA PRO A 572 -13.24 -5.37 -19.09
C PRO A 572 -12.75 -3.92 -19.07
N GLU A 573 -13.54 -2.96 -19.54
CA GLU A 573 -13.19 -1.54 -19.53
C GLU A 573 -13.07 -1.00 -18.10
N ALA A 574 -13.92 -1.48 -17.20
CA ALA A 574 -13.85 -1.13 -15.78
C ALA A 574 -12.57 -1.66 -15.11
N ILE A 575 -12.05 -2.83 -15.52
CA ILE A 575 -10.74 -3.33 -15.06
C ILE A 575 -9.61 -2.40 -15.54
N ASP A 576 -9.64 -2.00 -16.81
CA ASP A 576 -8.64 -1.07 -17.36
C ASP A 576 -8.75 0.32 -16.71
N TRP A 577 -9.96 0.79 -16.43
CA TRP A 577 -10.20 2.06 -15.72
C TRP A 577 -9.59 2.01 -14.32
N LEU A 578 -9.79 0.93 -13.56
CA LEU A 578 -9.20 0.77 -12.23
C LEU A 578 -7.67 0.84 -12.28
N GLU A 579 -7.06 0.16 -13.24
CA GLU A 579 -5.61 0.18 -13.39
C GLU A 579 -5.06 1.55 -13.79
N ASN A 580 -5.76 2.28 -14.68
CA ASN A 580 -5.41 3.66 -15.02
C ASN A 580 -5.50 4.62 -13.80
N HIS A 581 -6.10 4.16 -12.71
CA HIS A 581 -6.20 4.85 -11.43
C HIS A 581 -5.32 4.21 -10.33
N ASP A 582 -4.30 3.44 -10.72
CA ASP A 582 -3.38 2.71 -9.83
C ASP A 582 -4.04 1.62 -8.96
N ILE A 583 -5.12 1.01 -9.45
CA ILE A 583 -5.84 -0.07 -8.79
C ILE A 583 -5.77 -1.34 -9.65
N GLU A 584 -4.62 -2.02 -9.63
CA GLU A 584 -4.39 -3.19 -10.48
C GLU A 584 -5.02 -4.48 -9.91
N LEU A 585 -5.89 -5.13 -10.69
CA LEU A 585 -6.51 -6.42 -10.36
C LEU A 585 -6.06 -7.53 -11.33
N SER A 586 -4.76 -7.86 -11.29
CA SER A 586 -4.09 -8.74 -12.25
C SER A 586 -4.10 -10.23 -11.91
N ASP A 587 -4.35 -10.61 -10.65
CA ASP A 587 -4.57 -12.02 -10.29
C ASP A 587 -6.03 -12.43 -10.57
N ILE A 588 -6.26 -13.72 -10.81
CA ILE A 588 -7.56 -14.23 -11.26
C ILE A 588 -7.88 -15.52 -10.51
N THR A 589 -9.10 -15.61 -10.01
CA THR A 589 -9.67 -16.79 -9.34
C THR A 589 -11.08 -17.07 -9.85
N ILE A 590 -11.78 -18.00 -9.20
CA ILE A 590 -13.16 -18.38 -9.51
C ILE A 590 -14.06 -18.33 -8.28
N THR A 591 -15.34 -18.04 -8.51
CA THR A 591 -16.45 -18.14 -7.55
C THR A 591 -17.49 -19.16 -8.01
N GLY A 592 -18.40 -19.55 -7.12
CA GLY A 592 -19.47 -20.48 -7.43
C GLY A 592 -20.42 -19.96 -8.53
N GLY A 593 -20.90 -20.88 -9.37
CA GLY A 593 -21.80 -20.57 -10.48
C GLY A 593 -21.11 -20.15 -11.79
N MET A 594 -19.77 -20.19 -11.85
CA MET A 594 -18.98 -19.90 -13.05
C MET A 594 -18.22 -21.13 -13.54
N SER A 595 -18.00 -21.23 -14.85
CA SER A 595 -17.22 -22.32 -15.47
C SER A 595 -15.72 -22.01 -15.62
N LEU A 596 -15.33 -20.73 -15.64
CA LEU A 596 -13.96 -20.29 -15.89
C LEU A 596 -13.47 -19.29 -14.83
N ASP A 597 -12.15 -19.22 -14.66
CA ASP A 597 -11.47 -18.26 -13.80
C ASP A 597 -11.61 -16.84 -14.42
N ARG A 598 -12.45 -15.99 -13.81
CA ARG A 598 -12.72 -14.62 -14.29
C ARG A 598 -12.86 -13.57 -13.19
N THR A 599 -12.64 -13.97 -11.94
CA THR A 599 -12.75 -13.07 -10.79
C THR A 599 -11.39 -12.43 -10.53
N HIS A 600 -11.22 -11.20 -11.01
CA HIS A 600 -10.02 -10.37 -10.89
C HIS A 600 -9.80 -9.88 -9.46
N ARG A 601 -8.55 -9.96 -8.97
CA ARG A 601 -8.17 -9.53 -7.62
C ARG A 601 -6.72 -9.01 -7.60
N PRO A 602 -6.28 -8.35 -6.52
CA PRO A 602 -4.91 -7.83 -6.43
C PRO A 602 -3.86 -8.93 -6.64
N ALA A 603 -2.71 -8.58 -7.24
CA ALA A 603 -1.62 -9.51 -7.51
C ALA A 603 -1.15 -10.27 -6.25
N ASP A 604 -1.14 -9.58 -5.11
CA ASP A 604 -0.73 -10.11 -3.82
C ASP A 604 -1.82 -10.93 -3.12
N ARG A 605 -2.99 -11.09 -3.75
CA ARG A 605 -4.16 -11.86 -3.28
C ARG A 605 -4.77 -11.33 -1.98
N SER A 606 -4.54 -10.06 -1.67
CA SER A 606 -5.25 -9.34 -0.61
C SER A 606 -6.76 -9.26 -0.90
N ALA A 607 -7.55 -8.99 0.15
CA ALA A 607 -8.98 -8.80 0.01
C ALA A 607 -9.29 -7.59 -0.89
N VAL A 608 -10.07 -7.81 -1.95
CA VAL A 608 -10.31 -6.78 -2.98
C VAL A 608 -10.95 -5.51 -2.43
N GLY A 609 -11.79 -5.61 -1.39
CA GLY A 609 -12.57 -4.49 -0.87
C GLY A 609 -11.71 -3.39 -0.25
N GLY A 610 -10.84 -3.76 0.69
CA GLY A 610 -9.90 -2.84 1.30
C GLY A 610 -8.92 -2.24 0.29
N PHE A 611 -8.41 -3.07 -0.63
CA PHE A 611 -7.53 -2.63 -1.72
C PHE A 611 -8.22 -1.61 -2.63
N LEU A 612 -9.45 -1.90 -3.07
CA LEU A 612 -10.26 -1.06 -3.94
C LEU A 612 -10.60 0.27 -3.26
N ILE A 613 -11.08 0.25 -2.01
CA ILE A 613 -11.39 1.48 -1.27
C ILE A 613 -10.14 2.33 -1.04
N SER A 614 -9.01 1.72 -0.67
CA SER A 614 -7.73 2.45 -0.54
C SER A 614 -7.36 3.17 -1.83
N GLY A 615 -7.38 2.45 -2.96
CA GLY A 615 -7.08 3.01 -4.28
C GLY A 615 -8.05 4.12 -4.69
N LEU A 616 -9.36 3.93 -4.50
CA LEU A 616 -10.36 4.94 -4.84
C LEU A 616 -10.23 6.18 -3.95
N VAL A 617 -9.99 6.02 -2.64
CA VAL A 617 -9.77 7.15 -1.72
C VAL A 617 -8.52 7.94 -2.08
N LYS A 618 -7.42 7.28 -2.49
CA LYS A 618 -6.24 7.97 -3.03
C LYS A 618 -6.63 8.85 -4.23
N ASN A 619 -7.48 8.36 -5.12
CA ASN A 619 -7.95 9.11 -6.28
C ASN A 619 -8.90 10.27 -5.94
N ILE A 620 -9.75 10.11 -4.92
CA ILE A 620 -10.56 11.20 -4.36
C ILE A 620 -9.66 12.30 -3.79
N ASN A 621 -8.63 11.93 -3.02
CA ASN A 621 -7.69 12.87 -2.42
C ASN A 621 -6.87 13.61 -3.50
N ARG A 622 -6.36 12.90 -4.51
CA ARG A 622 -5.61 13.50 -5.65
C ARG A 622 -6.43 14.59 -6.36
N ARG A 623 -7.74 14.39 -6.49
CA ARG A 623 -8.67 15.33 -7.13
C ARG A 623 -9.25 16.38 -6.18
N ASN A 624 -8.91 16.31 -4.90
CA ASN A 624 -9.49 17.13 -3.83
C ASN A 624 -11.04 17.14 -3.82
N ILE A 625 -11.68 16.03 -4.19
CA ILE A 625 -13.14 15.91 -4.16
C ILE A 625 -13.63 15.99 -2.71
N GLU A 626 -14.70 16.74 -2.48
CA GLU A 626 -15.27 16.95 -1.14
C GLU A 626 -16.03 15.72 -0.65
N VAL A 627 -15.76 15.33 0.60
CA VAL A 627 -16.44 14.22 1.27
C VAL A 627 -16.96 14.70 2.62
N LEU A 628 -18.29 14.69 2.77
CA LEU A 628 -18.99 15.04 4.01
C LEU A 628 -19.35 13.75 4.75
N LEU A 629 -18.53 13.37 5.74
CA LEU A 629 -18.81 12.25 6.64
C LEU A 629 -19.81 12.65 7.72
N GLU A 630 -20.42 11.64 8.36
CA GLU A 630 -21.46 11.83 9.39
C GLU A 630 -22.54 12.84 9.00
N THR A 631 -22.83 12.86 7.71
CA THR A 631 -23.79 13.75 7.09
C THR A 631 -24.81 12.87 6.38
N ALA A 632 -26.04 12.85 6.88
CA ALA A 632 -27.14 12.11 6.28
C ALA A 632 -27.90 13.01 5.32
N VAL A 633 -28.28 12.49 4.16
CA VAL A 633 -29.31 13.14 3.33
C VAL A 633 -30.67 12.80 3.94
N SER A 634 -31.43 13.82 4.32
CA SER A 634 -32.80 13.66 4.80
C SER A 634 -33.81 13.63 3.66
N LYS A 635 -33.52 14.35 2.56
CA LYS A 635 -34.44 14.50 1.44
C LYS A 635 -33.73 14.87 0.13
N ILE A 636 -34.20 14.32 -0.99
CA ILE A 636 -33.86 14.82 -2.34
C ILE A 636 -34.84 15.93 -2.72
N LEU A 637 -34.32 17.08 -3.15
CA LEU A 637 -35.14 18.21 -3.58
C LEU A 637 -35.52 18.00 -5.05
N TYR A 638 -36.83 17.99 -5.31
CA TYR A 638 -37.42 17.70 -6.61
C TYR A 638 -38.56 18.69 -6.88
N GLU A 639 -38.36 19.55 -7.86
CA GLU A 639 -39.26 20.67 -8.20
C GLU A 639 -39.47 20.70 -9.72
N ASP A 640 -40.70 20.98 -10.15
CA ASP A 640 -41.07 21.09 -11.58
C ASP A 640 -40.60 19.92 -12.49
N GLY A 641 -40.51 18.71 -11.93
CA GLY A 641 -40.13 17.51 -12.67
C GLY A 641 -38.61 17.31 -12.83
N VAL A 642 -37.79 18.00 -12.03
CA VAL A 642 -36.32 17.87 -12.04
C VAL A 642 -35.74 17.95 -10.62
N VAL A 643 -34.65 17.22 -10.39
CA VAL A 643 -33.86 17.32 -9.15
C VAL A 643 -33.14 18.67 -9.09
N THR A 644 -33.20 19.33 -7.94
CA THR A 644 -32.58 20.65 -7.70
C THR A 644 -31.53 20.65 -6.59
N GLY A 645 -31.40 19.55 -5.85
CA GLY A 645 -30.40 19.41 -4.78
C GLY A 645 -30.78 18.38 -3.73
N VAL A 646 -30.18 18.51 -2.55
CA VAL A 646 -30.47 17.67 -1.39
C VAL A 646 -30.49 18.48 -0.10
N GLU A 647 -31.29 18.02 0.86
CA GLU A 647 -31.22 18.46 2.25
C GLU A 647 -30.33 17.48 3.03
N VAL A 648 -29.31 18.01 3.72
CA VAL A 648 -28.39 17.23 4.54
C VAL A 648 -28.44 17.64 5.99
N VAL A 649 -28.24 16.67 6.88
CA VAL A 649 -28.20 16.84 8.33
C VAL A 649 -26.90 16.22 8.86
N ASP A 650 -26.09 16.99 9.56
CA ASP A 650 -24.86 16.49 10.19
C ASP A 650 -25.10 15.89 11.59
N GLU A 651 -24.05 15.35 12.22
CA GLU A 651 -24.13 14.77 13.56
C GLU A 651 -24.55 15.74 14.67
N TYR A 652 -24.49 17.06 14.42
CA TYR A 652 -24.92 18.11 15.34
C TYR A 652 -26.38 18.51 15.14
N ASN A 653 -27.10 17.84 14.23
CA ASN A 653 -28.43 18.20 13.74
C ASN A 653 -28.45 19.57 13.04
N ASP A 654 -27.33 20.01 12.46
CA ASP A 654 -27.27 21.18 11.60
C ASP A 654 -27.77 20.79 10.20
N ALA A 655 -28.90 21.38 9.80
CA ALA A 655 -29.54 21.10 8.52
C ALA A 655 -29.16 22.16 7.48
N ARG A 656 -28.75 21.74 6.29
CA ARG A 656 -28.38 22.64 5.19
C ARG A 656 -28.78 22.08 3.83
N ILE A 657 -28.90 22.97 2.86
CA ILE A 657 -29.22 22.63 1.47
C ILE A 657 -27.95 22.65 0.63
N LEU A 658 -27.75 21.59 -0.16
CA LEU A 658 -26.74 21.54 -1.22
C LEU A 658 -27.48 21.55 -2.56
N ASN A 659 -27.33 22.62 -3.32
CA ASN A 659 -27.94 22.74 -4.64
C ASN A 659 -27.15 21.90 -5.63
N ALA A 660 -27.85 21.15 -6.48
CA ALA A 660 -27.21 20.39 -7.55
C ALA A 660 -28.17 20.09 -8.70
N ARG A 661 -27.63 20.07 -9.92
CA ARG A 661 -28.38 19.69 -11.13
C ARG A 661 -28.50 18.19 -11.29
N SER A 662 -27.68 17.42 -10.59
CA SER A 662 -27.72 15.96 -10.60
C SER A 662 -27.40 15.38 -9.23
N VAL A 663 -28.16 14.36 -8.85
CA VAL A 663 -27.97 13.58 -7.62
C VAL A 663 -27.78 12.12 -8.01
N ILE A 664 -26.65 11.55 -7.62
CA ILE A 664 -26.35 10.12 -7.78
C ILE A 664 -26.57 9.44 -6.44
N VAL A 665 -27.48 8.47 -6.39
CA VAL A 665 -27.72 7.64 -5.20
C VAL A 665 -26.90 6.36 -5.31
N ALA A 666 -25.93 6.20 -4.41
CA ALA A 666 -25.00 5.09 -4.36
C ALA A 666 -24.93 4.49 -2.94
N THR A 667 -26.08 4.43 -2.25
CA THR A 667 -26.19 4.14 -0.82
C THR A 667 -26.07 2.66 -0.43
N GLY A 668 -25.93 1.78 -1.42
CA GLY A 668 -26.03 0.34 -1.24
C GLY A 668 -27.45 -0.14 -0.90
N GLY A 669 -27.54 -1.39 -0.45
CA GLY A 669 -28.80 -2.09 -0.21
C GLY A 669 -29.38 -1.93 1.20
N PHE A 670 -30.22 -2.90 1.58
CA PHE A 670 -30.97 -2.89 2.85
C PHE A 670 -30.76 -4.14 3.72
N SER A 671 -29.73 -4.95 3.44
CA SER A 671 -29.42 -6.19 4.17
C SER A 671 -29.15 -6.04 5.68
N ALA A 672 -28.91 -4.82 6.19
CA ALA A 672 -28.77 -4.55 7.63
C ALA A 672 -30.07 -4.05 8.29
N ASN A 673 -31.11 -3.75 7.50
CA ASN A 673 -32.43 -3.39 8.00
C ASN A 673 -33.28 -4.65 8.17
N ARG A 674 -33.26 -5.22 9.37
CA ARG A 674 -34.02 -6.45 9.68
C ARG A 674 -35.52 -6.30 9.40
N GLU A 675 -36.11 -5.14 9.68
CA GLU A 675 -37.55 -4.92 9.45
C GLU A 675 -37.89 -5.03 7.96
N MET A 676 -37.14 -4.33 7.11
CA MET A 676 -37.32 -4.37 5.67
C MET A 676 -36.97 -5.75 5.07
N VAL A 677 -35.93 -6.42 5.58
CA VAL A 677 -35.61 -7.79 5.16
C VAL A 677 -36.75 -8.77 5.48
N VAL A 678 -37.30 -8.71 6.70
CA VAL A 678 -38.39 -9.59 7.14
C VAL A 678 -39.71 -9.27 6.46
N GLU A 679 -39.96 -8.01 6.12
CA GLU A 679 -41.12 -7.59 5.32
C GLU A 679 -41.15 -8.33 3.97
N TYR A 680 -40.02 -8.36 3.27
CA TYR A 680 -39.92 -9.00 1.96
C TYR A 680 -39.66 -10.51 2.00
N ARG A 681 -38.98 -11.01 3.05
CA ARG A 681 -38.57 -12.41 3.23
C ARG A 681 -38.71 -12.84 4.70
N PRO A 682 -39.93 -13.15 5.17
CA PRO A 682 -40.21 -13.44 6.58
C PRO A 682 -39.39 -14.59 7.16
N GLU A 683 -38.97 -15.56 6.34
CA GLU A 683 -38.19 -16.71 6.78
C GLU A 683 -36.72 -16.38 7.12
N LEU A 684 -36.25 -15.17 6.81
CA LEU A 684 -34.92 -14.69 7.18
C LEU A 684 -34.88 -14.07 8.58
N ASP A 685 -35.99 -14.11 9.33
CA ASP A 685 -36.00 -13.61 10.70
C ASP A 685 -34.99 -14.37 11.59
N GLY A 686 -34.19 -13.61 12.34
CA GLY A 686 -33.13 -14.13 13.19
C GLY A 686 -31.81 -14.48 12.49
N PHE A 687 -31.69 -14.31 11.16
CA PHE A 687 -30.41 -14.47 10.48
C PHE A 687 -29.45 -13.33 10.83
N VAL A 688 -28.16 -13.67 10.96
CA VAL A 688 -27.09 -12.67 11.03
C VAL A 688 -26.89 -11.97 9.69
N THR A 689 -26.31 -10.77 9.68
CA THR A 689 -25.99 -10.03 8.45
C THR A 689 -24.50 -9.74 8.36
N THR A 690 -23.96 -9.95 7.16
CA THR A 690 -22.54 -9.64 6.86
C THR A 690 -22.29 -8.15 6.62
N ASN A 691 -23.36 -7.35 6.58
CA ASN A 691 -23.33 -5.97 6.11
C ASN A 691 -22.82 -4.99 7.18
N HIS A 692 -22.37 -3.81 6.74
CA HIS A 692 -22.19 -2.70 7.68
C HIS A 692 -23.54 -2.14 8.14
N LYS A 693 -23.57 -1.55 9.34
CA LYS A 693 -24.79 -1.01 9.97
C LYS A 693 -25.52 0.07 9.16
N GLY A 694 -24.86 0.67 8.17
CA GLY A 694 -25.43 1.73 7.33
C GLY A 694 -26.27 1.23 6.15
N ALA A 695 -26.22 -0.06 5.81
CA ALA A 695 -26.94 -0.66 4.67
C ALA A 695 -28.43 -0.88 5.00
N THR A 696 -29.18 0.22 5.11
CA THR A 696 -30.54 0.23 5.67
C THR A 696 -31.65 0.52 4.65
N GLY A 697 -31.31 0.70 3.38
CA GLY A 697 -32.28 1.01 2.31
C GLY A 697 -32.69 2.49 2.20
N SER A 698 -32.03 3.41 2.91
CA SER A 698 -32.43 4.82 2.94
C SER A 698 -32.45 5.50 1.56
N GLY A 699 -31.54 5.15 0.66
CA GLY A 699 -31.54 5.69 -0.70
C GLY A 699 -32.72 5.20 -1.55
N ILE A 700 -33.17 3.96 -1.35
CA ILE A 700 -34.37 3.43 -2.02
C ILE A 700 -35.59 4.24 -1.59
N THR A 701 -35.76 4.43 -0.29
CA THR A 701 -36.87 5.22 0.27
C THR A 701 -36.86 6.67 -0.26
N MET A 702 -35.71 7.35 -0.24
CA MET A 702 -35.60 8.72 -0.75
C MET A 702 -35.94 8.85 -2.24
N LEU A 703 -35.57 7.85 -3.06
CA LEU A 703 -35.93 7.85 -4.48
C LEU A 703 -37.42 7.55 -4.69
N GLN A 704 -38.01 6.64 -3.91
CA GLN A 704 -39.45 6.36 -3.97
C GLN A 704 -40.29 7.59 -3.61
N GLU A 705 -39.83 8.43 -2.67
CA GLU A 705 -40.49 9.68 -2.30
C GLU A 705 -40.61 10.69 -3.47
N ILE A 706 -39.70 10.64 -4.44
CA ILE A 706 -39.75 11.45 -5.67
C ILE A 706 -40.35 10.70 -6.87
N GLY A 707 -40.92 9.50 -6.64
CA GLY A 707 -41.69 8.73 -7.62
C GLY A 707 -40.96 7.57 -8.29
N ALA A 708 -39.74 7.23 -7.86
CA ALA A 708 -38.98 6.11 -8.42
C ALA A 708 -39.69 4.77 -8.21
N ASP A 709 -39.64 3.92 -9.23
CA ASP A 709 -40.13 2.55 -9.14
C ASP A 709 -39.07 1.62 -8.53
N THR A 710 -39.50 0.45 -8.08
CA THR A 710 -38.62 -0.59 -7.55
C THR A 710 -38.89 -1.94 -8.19
N VAL A 711 -37.86 -2.75 -8.31
CA VAL A 711 -37.95 -4.10 -8.88
C VAL A 711 -37.20 -5.09 -8.00
N ASP A 712 -37.65 -6.34 -7.99
CA ASP A 712 -36.97 -7.46 -7.34
C ASP A 712 -36.74 -7.32 -5.82
N MET A 713 -37.50 -6.49 -5.11
CA MET A 713 -37.30 -6.23 -3.67
C MET A 713 -37.33 -7.49 -2.79
N SER A 714 -38.04 -8.56 -3.20
CA SER A 714 -38.04 -9.87 -2.51
C SER A 714 -36.78 -10.71 -2.76
N GLU A 715 -35.96 -10.35 -3.73
CA GLU A 715 -34.73 -11.05 -4.09
C GLU A 715 -33.60 -10.64 -3.13
N ILE A 716 -33.57 -11.30 -1.97
CA ILE A 716 -32.54 -11.15 -0.93
C ILE A 716 -31.67 -12.40 -0.90
N GLN A 717 -30.36 -12.21 -1.08
CA GLN A 717 -29.38 -13.28 -1.05
C GLN A 717 -28.80 -13.46 0.35
N ILE A 718 -28.71 -14.73 0.74
CA ILE A 718 -27.90 -15.19 1.87
C ILE A 718 -26.55 -15.71 1.37
N HIS A 719 -25.49 -15.46 2.13
CA HIS A 719 -24.17 -16.05 1.90
C HIS A 719 -24.08 -17.38 2.65
N PRO A 720 -23.60 -18.48 2.04
CA PRO A 720 -23.60 -19.79 2.69
C PRO A 720 -22.60 -19.90 3.84
N THR A 721 -21.49 -19.15 3.79
CA THR A 721 -20.36 -19.29 4.72
C THR A 721 -20.16 -18.04 5.57
N VAL A 722 -20.88 -17.94 6.69
CA VAL A 722 -20.79 -16.83 7.66
C VAL A 722 -20.55 -17.38 9.07
N GLU A 723 -19.58 -16.81 9.77
CA GLU A 723 -19.38 -17.07 11.20
C GLU A 723 -20.46 -16.35 12.00
N GLN A 724 -21.15 -17.08 12.88
CA GLN A 724 -22.43 -16.63 13.44
C GLN A 724 -22.30 -15.69 14.65
N THR A 725 -21.17 -15.69 15.35
CA THR A 725 -20.97 -14.88 16.56
C THR A 725 -20.66 -13.43 16.21
N THR A 726 -19.76 -13.24 15.25
CA THR A 726 -19.25 -11.95 14.80
C THR A 726 -19.90 -11.49 13.49
N SER A 727 -20.71 -12.36 12.87
CA SER A 727 -21.29 -12.15 11.53
C SER A 727 -20.23 -11.97 10.43
N TYR A 728 -19.00 -12.47 10.66
CA TYR A 728 -17.91 -12.32 9.72
C TYR A 728 -18.10 -13.25 8.51
N LEU A 729 -17.97 -12.70 7.31
CA LEU A 729 -18.05 -13.47 6.08
C LEU A 729 -16.76 -14.28 5.90
N ILE A 730 -16.90 -15.59 5.69
CA ILE A 730 -15.77 -16.44 5.29
C ILE A 730 -15.76 -16.55 3.77
N SER A 731 -14.67 -16.10 3.17
CA SER A 731 -14.53 -15.86 1.73
C SER A 731 -14.82 -17.11 0.91
N GLU A 732 -15.57 -16.94 -0.18
CA GLU A 732 -15.81 -18.00 -1.16
C GLU A 732 -14.53 -18.44 -1.88
N SER A 733 -13.49 -17.59 -1.89
CA SER A 733 -12.17 -17.96 -2.41
C SER A 733 -11.53 -19.13 -1.66
N ILE A 734 -11.90 -19.38 -0.41
CA ILE A 734 -11.43 -20.55 0.35
C ILE A 734 -11.95 -21.84 -0.32
N ARG A 735 -13.24 -21.87 -0.69
CA ARG A 735 -13.83 -22.98 -1.47
C ARG A 735 -13.24 -23.04 -2.87
N GLY A 736 -13.10 -21.89 -3.54
CA GLY A 736 -12.46 -21.77 -4.86
C GLY A 736 -10.98 -22.19 -4.90
N GLY A 737 -10.31 -22.13 -3.74
CA GLY A 737 -8.94 -22.60 -3.53
C GLY A 737 -8.81 -24.11 -3.31
N GLY A 738 -9.92 -24.83 -3.13
CA GLY A 738 -9.93 -26.29 -2.95
C GLY A 738 -10.56 -26.77 -1.64
N ALA A 739 -10.96 -25.86 -0.73
CA ALA A 739 -11.61 -26.27 0.51
C ALA A 739 -12.92 -27.02 0.27
N ILE A 740 -13.28 -27.87 1.24
CA ILE A 740 -14.53 -28.65 1.24
C ILE A 740 -15.45 -28.23 2.38
N LEU A 741 -16.74 -28.54 2.25
CA LEU A 741 -17.73 -28.38 3.31
C LEU A 741 -18.06 -29.75 3.90
N VAL A 742 -18.00 -29.88 5.22
CA VAL A 742 -18.38 -31.11 5.93
C VAL A 742 -19.43 -30.82 7.01
N SER A 743 -20.35 -31.76 7.20
CA SER A 743 -21.30 -31.77 8.31
C SER A 743 -20.61 -32.15 9.62
N GLN A 744 -21.34 -32.07 10.74
CA GLN A 744 -20.86 -32.53 12.05
C GLN A 744 -20.58 -34.05 12.09
N SER A 745 -21.10 -34.84 11.15
CA SER A 745 -20.75 -36.26 11.00
C SER A 745 -19.44 -36.50 10.27
N GLY A 746 -18.73 -35.44 9.85
CA GLY A 746 -17.43 -35.54 9.16
C GLY A 746 -17.54 -35.91 7.68
N GLN A 747 -18.71 -35.72 7.06
CA GLN A 747 -18.97 -36.07 5.66
C GLN A 747 -19.25 -34.83 4.80
N ARG A 748 -18.76 -34.84 3.56
CA ARG A 748 -19.24 -33.92 2.51
C ARG A 748 -20.72 -34.20 2.25
N PHE A 749 -21.46 -33.17 1.86
CA PHE A 749 -22.90 -33.26 1.65
C PHE A 749 -23.40 -32.56 0.38
N PHE A 750 -22.55 -31.76 -0.29
CA PHE A 750 -22.94 -31.05 -1.51
C PHE A 750 -21.72 -30.58 -2.32
N ASN A 751 -21.95 -30.13 -3.56
CA ASN A 751 -20.94 -29.46 -4.37
C ASN A 751 -20.69 -28.04 -3.82
N GLU A 752 -19.47 -27.78 -3.36
CA GLU A 752 -19.10 -26.52 -2.72
C GLU A 752 -19.05 -25.31 -3.69
N MET A 753 -19.05 -25.56 -5.01
CA MET A 753 -18.95 -24.54 -6.06
C MET A 753 -20.27 -24.26 -6.79
N GLU A 754 -21.39 -24.81 -6.30
CA GLU A 754 -22.73 -24.44 -6.76
C GLU A 754 -23.13 -23.02 -6.32
N THR A 755 -24.26 -22.53 -6.83
CA THR A 755 -24.78 -21.20 -6.48
C THR A 755 -25.13 -21.08 -5.00
N ARG A 756 -24.98 -19.86 -4.46
CA ARG A 756 -25.12 -19.55 -3.02
C ARG A 756 -26.45 -20.00 -2.42
N ASP A 757 -27.54 -19.88 -3.17
CA ASP A 757 -28.87 -20.34 -2.76
C ASP A 757 -28.91 -21.86 -2.54
N LYS A 758 -28.35 -22.64 -3.48
CA LYS A 758 -28.28 -24.10 -3.37
C LYS A 758 -27.38 -24.54 -2.21
N VAL A 759 -26.18 -23.97 -2.10
CA VAL A 759 -25.25 -24.32 -1.00
C VAL A 759 -25.86 -23.97 0.36
N SER A 760 -26.48 -22.79 0.49
CA SER A 760 -27.14 -22.38 1.74
C SER A 760 -28.31 -23.28 2.10
N ALA A 761 -29.13 -23.68 1.12
CA ALA A 761 -30.24 -24.59 1.36
C ALA A 761 -29.78 -25.95 1.92
N GLN A 762 -28.64 -26.47 1.44
CA GLN A 762 -28.09 -27.72 1.95
C GLN A 762 -27.51 -27.58 3.36
N ILE A 763 -26.88 -26.45 3.70
CA ILE A 763 -26.41 -26.20 5.07
C ILE A 763 -27.60 -26.08 6.04
N ILE A 764 -28.69 -25.41 5.63
CA ILE A 764 -29.91 -25.27 6.44
C ILE A 764 -30.61 -26.61 6.65
N ALA A 765 -30.51 -27.53 5.69
CA ALA A 765 -31.09 -28.87 5.77
C ALA A 765 -30.34 -29.82 6.72
N LEU A 766 -29.10 -29.49 7.12
CA LEU A 766 -28.36 -30.26 8.12
C LEU A 766 -29.04 -30.18 9.50
N PRO A 767 -29.03 -31.26 10.31
CA PRO A 767 -29.59 -31.24 11.67
C PRO A 767 -29.07 -30.08 12.54
N GLU A 768 -27.78 -29.79 12.42
CA GLU A 768 -27.06 -28.73 13.13
C GLU A 768 -27.22 -27.33 12.50
N LYS A 769 -27.87 -27.22 11.34
CA LYS A 769 -28.05 -25.99 10.54
C LYS A 769 -26.77 -25.18 10.32
N SER A 770 -25.63 -25.86 10.36
CA SER A 770 -24.28 -25.31 10.25
C SER A 770 -23.36 -26.35 9.63
N ALA A 771 -22.23 -25.93 9.11
CA ALA A 771 -21.22 -26.83 8.54
C ALA A 771 -19.82 -26.35 8.90
N TRP A 772 -18.82 -27.13 8.53
CA TRP A 772 -17.41 -26.79 8.69
C TRP A 772 -16.75 -26.67 7.34
N ILE A 773 -16.06 -25.55 7.10
CA ILE A 773 -15.11 -25.45 5.99
C ILE A 773 -13.84 -26.14 6.45
N ILE A 774 -13.36 -27.14 5.70
CA ILE A 774 -12.08 -27.82 5.96
C ILE A 774 -11.09 -27.51 4.84
N PHE A 775 -9.89 -27.12 5.22
CA PHE A 775 -8.81 -26.79 4.29
C PHE A 775 -7.44 -27.08 4.91
N ASP A 776 -6.40 -27.10 4.08
CA ASP A 776 -5.03 -27.41 4.47
C ASP A 776 -4.12 -26.17 4.34
N GLU A 777 -2.84 -26.33 4.66
CA GLU A 777 -1.87 -25.23 4.67
C GLU A 777 -1.69 -24.60 3.29
N GLN A 778 -1.83 -25.38 2.22
CA GLN A 778 -1.70 -24.87 0.86
C GLN A 778 -2.87 -23.96 0.48
N VAL A 779 -4.10 -24.29 0.88
CA VAL A 779 -5.25 -23.39 0.70
C VAL A 779 -5.06 -22.09 1.51
N ARG A 780 -4.50 -22.18 2.72
CA ARG A 780 -4.18 -21.01 3.57
C ARG A 780 -3.20 -20.08 2.87
N GLN A 781 -2.05 -20.60 2.43
CA GLN A 781 -1.01 -19.82 1.76
C GLN A 781 -1.51 -19.15 0.46
N ASN A 782 -2.44 -19.79 -0.24
CA ASN A 782 -3.02 -19.24 -1.46
C ASN A 782 -4.17 -18.24 -1.23
N ASN A 783 -4.60 -18.04 0.02
CA ASN A 783 -5.70 -17.13 0.38
C ASN A 783 -5.38 -16.33 1.64
N LYS A 784 -4.70 -15.18 1.51
CA LYS A 784 -4.32 -14.31 2.66
C LYS A 784 -5.46 -13.98 3.63
N ALA A 785 -6.72 -14.00 3.19
CA ALA A 785 -7.89 -13.82 4.06
C ALA A 785 -7.95 -14.83 5.23
N THR A 786 -7.35 -16.02 5.08
CA THR A 786 -7.27 -17.00 6.18
C THR A 786 -6.48 -16.48 7.37
N ASP A 787 -5.45 -15.68 7.14
CA ASP A 787 -4.59 -15.17 8.20
C ASP A 787 -5.36 -14.18 9.07
N GLU A 788 -6.25 -13.40 8.46
CA GLU A 788 -7.19 -12.55 9.18
C GLU A 788 -8.18 -13.39 10.02
N TYR A 789 -8.72 -14.47 9.47
CA TYR A 789 -9.61 -15.37 10.23
C TYR A 789 -8.88 -15.99 11.43
N MET A 790 -7.62 -16.38 11.26
CA MET A 790 -6.78 -16.91 12.33
C MET A 790 -6.51 -15.85 13.40
N ALA A 791 -6.13 -14.63 13.01
CA ALA A 791 -5.89 -13.53 13.94
C ALA A 791 -7.15 -13.16 14.76
N LYS A 792 -8.34 -13.30 14.16
CA LYS A 792 -9.64 -13.11 14.83
C LYS A 792 -10.08 -14.30 15.68
N GLY A 793 -9.31 -15.39 15.72
CA GLY A 793 -9.63 -16.60 16.49
C GLY A 793 -10.79 -17.41 15.91
N LEU A 794 -11.11 -17.24 14.61
CA LEU A 794 -12.22 -17.94 13.95
C LEU A 794 -11.83 -19.35 13.44
N VAL A 795 -10.54 -19.66 13.44
CA VAL A 795 -9.99 -20.89 12.83
C VAL A 795 -9.52 -21.87 13.90
N ILE A 796 -9.99 -23.11 13.80
CA ILE A 796 -9.48 -24.23 14.59
C ILE A 796 -8.45 -24.98 13.74
N SER A 797 -7.24 -25.15 14.27
CA SER A 797 -6.12 -25.77 13.53
C SER A 797 -5.56 -26.99 14.25
N ALA A 798 -5.10 -28.00 13.52
CA ALA A 798 -4.38 -29.15 14.06
C ALA A 798 -3.34 -29.70 13.06
N PRO A 799 -2.20 -30.27 13.53
CA PRO A 799 -1.18 -30.86 12.66
C PRO A 799 -1.69 -31.96 11.74
N THR A 800 -2.70 -32.73 12.17
CA THR A 800 -3.24 -33.87 11.42
C THR A 800 -4.77 -33.82 11.33
N VAL A 801 -5.34 -34.43 10.28
CA VAL A 801 -6.81 -34.56 10.12
C VAL A 801 -7.44 -35.28 11.33
N HIS A 802 -6.73 -36.25 11.91
CA HIS A 802 -7.18 -36.99 13.08
C HIS A 802 -7.30 -36.08 14.32
N GLU A 803 -6.27 -35.29 14.60
CA GLU A 803 -6.31 -34.31 15.70
C GLU A 803 -7.32 -33.19 15.45
N LEU A 804 -7.53 -32.80 14.18
CA LEU A 804 -8.57 -31.86 13.81
C LEU A 804 -9.95 -32.42 14.16
N ALA A 805 -10.25 -33.67 13.77
CA ALA A 805 -11.50 -34.34 14.10
C ALA A 805 -11.75 -34.37 15.62
N VAL A 806 -10.71 -34.64 16.43
CA VAL A 806 -10.81 -34.58 17.91
C VAL A 806 -11.22 -33.18 18.38
N LYS A 807 -10.56 -32.12 17.90
CA LYS A 807 -10.88 -30.73 18.29
C LYS A 807 -12.29 -30.32 17.88
N LEU A 808 -12.80 -30.86 16.77
CA LEU A 808 -14.13 -30.58 16.24
C LEU A 808 -15.23 -31.47 16.83
N ASN A 809 -14.90 -32.41 17.71
CA ASN A 809 -15.80 -33.46 18.20
C ASN A 809 -16.48 -34.22 17.04
N MET A 810 -15.69 -34.62 16.04
CA MET A 810 -16.11 -35.44 14.90
C MET A 810 -15.54 -36.86 14.99
N ASP A 811 -16.18 -37.80 14.30
CA ASP A 811 -15.61 -39.14 14.13
C ASP A 811 -14.32 -39.06 13.29
N GLN A 812 -13.22 -39.53 13.87
CA GLN A 812 -11.89 -39.45 13.27
C GLN A 812 -11.78 -40.26 11.98
N SER A 813 -12.45 -41.42 11.93
CA SER A 813 -12.42 -42.30 10.76
C SER A 813 -13.26 -41.72 9.62
N ALA A 814 -14.40 -41.12 9.93
CA ALA A 814 -15.28 -40.47 8.97
C ALA A 814 -14.60 -39.28 8.29
N LEU A 815 -14.01 -38.36 9.05
CA LEU A 815 -13.34 -37.19 8.46
C LEU A 815 -12.12 -37.62 7.62
N ALA A 816 -11.32 -38.56 8.11
CA ALA A 816 -10.18 -39.08 7.35
C ALA A 816 -10.61 -39.77 6.04
N ALA A 817 -11.71 -40.55 6.07
CA ALA A 817 -12.26 -41.17 4.87
C ALA A 817 -12.76 -40.12 3.86
N THR A 818 -13.43 -39.08 4.34
CA THR A 818 -13.89 -37.95 3.51
C THR A 818 -12.73 -37.23 2.82
N MET A 819 -11.67 -36.88 3.58
CA MET A 819 -10.49 -36.21 3.04
C MET A 819 -9.77 -37.08 2.00
N ASN A 820 -9.56 -38.37 2.30
CA ASN A 820 -8.93 -39.31 1.38
C ASN A 820 -9.74 -39.50 0.09
N ARG A 821 -11.07 -39.57 0.19
CA ARG A 821 -11.95 -39.71 -0.97
C ARG A 821 -11.92 -38.45 -1.84
N TYR A 822 -12.01 -37.26 -1.24
CA TYR A 822 -11.89 -36.01 -1.98
C TYR A 822 -10.54 -35.86 -2.71
N ASN A 823 -9.45 -36.24 -2.05
CA ASN A 823 -8.11 -36.19 -2.66
C ASN A 823 -7.97 -37.08 -3.91
N GLN A 824 -8.71 -38.21 -3.97
CA GLN A 824 -8.79 -39.04 -5.17
C GLN A 824 -9.53 -38.33 -6.31
N PHE A 825 -10.60 -37.60 -5.99
CA PHE A 825 -11.34 -36.81 -6.98
C PHE A 825 -10.50 -35.68 -7.56
N VAL A 826 -9.72 -34.98 -6.72
CA VAL A 826 -8.80 -33.96 -7.20
C VAL A 826 -7.74 -34.55 -8.14
N THR A 827 -7.17 -35.71 -7.79
CA THR A 827 -6.17 -36.37 -8.65
C THR A 827 -6.75 -36.77 -10.00
N LYS A 828 -8.02 -37.22 -10.03
CA LYS A 828 -8.72 -37.63 -11.26
C LYS A 828 -9.38 -36.47 -12.01
N GLN A 829 -9.44 -35.28 -11.41
CA GLN A 829 -10.23 -34.14 -11.89
C GLN A 829 -11.72 -34.50 -12.11
N GLN A 830 -12.27 -35.36 -11.24
CA GLN A 830 -13.65 -35.85 -11.34
C GLN A 830 -14.20 -36.16 -9.94
N ASP A 831 -15.21 -35.42 -9.49
CA ASP A 831 -15.93 -35.65 -8.24
C ASP A 831 -17.19 -36.49 -8.48
N ASP A 832 -17.06 -37.80 -8.26
CA ASP A 832 -18.15 -38.76 -8.46
C ASP A 832 -19.24 -38.68 -7.38
N ASP A 833 -18.99 -37.97 -6.27
CA ASP A 833 -19.96 -37.87 -5.18
C ASP A 833 -20.98 -36.74 -5.42
N PHE A 834 -20.50 -35.55 -5.79
CA PHE A 834 -21.35 -34.35 -5.89
C PHE A 834 -21.20 -33.59 -7.20
N GLY A 835 -20.38 -34.09 -8.14
CA GLY A 835 -20.24 -33.48 -9.46
C GLY A 835 -19.54 -32.12 -9.47
N ARG A 836 -18.68 -31.83 -8.48
CA ARG A 836 -17.81 -30.64 -8.50
C ARG A 836 -16.85 -30.72 -9.70
N THR A 837 -17.00 -29.79 -10.64
CA THR A 837 -16.19 -29.70 -11.86
C THR A 837 -15.12 -28.60 -11.81
N THR A 838 -15.28 -27.60 -10.95
CA THR A 838 -14.35 -26.48 -10.80
C THR A 838 -13.68 -26.49 -9.44
N ALA A 839 -12.55 -25.77 -9.33
CA ALA A 839 -11.78 -25.65 -8.10
C ALA A 839 -11.30 -27.00 -7.49
N LEU A 840 -11.13 -28.04 -8.30
CA LEU A 840 -10.38 -29.25 -7.93
C LEU A 840 -8.88 -28.99 -8.05
N ARG A 841 -8.34 -28.09 -7.20
CA ARG A 841 -7.01 -27.52 -7.36
C ARG A 841 -5.90 -28.51 -6.97
N HIS A 842 -5.82 -28.87 -5.69
CA HIS A 842 -4.81 -29.76 -5.15
C HIS A 842 -5.41 -30.68 -4.08
N PRO A 843 -4.85 -31.88 -3.88
CA PRO A 843 -5.24 -32.72 -2.74
C PRO A 843 -5.02 -31.98 -1.42
N LEU A 844 -6.01 -32.01 -0.53
CA LEU A 844 -5.90 -31.47 0.83
C LEU A 844 -5.12 -32.45 1.71
N ASN A 845 -3.80 -32.37 1.67
CA ASN A 845 -2.90 -33.32 2.33
C ASN A 845 -1.66 -32.70 2.99
N GLU A 846 -1.55 -31.38 3.01
CA GLU A 846 -0.42 -30.66 3.61
C GLU A 846 -0.84 -30.01 4.95
N GLY A 847 -0.41 -30.62 6.06
CA GLY A 847 -0.70 -30.08 7.39
C GLY A 847 0.09 -28.78 7.69
N PRO A 848 -0.39 -27.90 8.59
CA PRO A 848 -1.58 -28.06 9.43
C PRO A 848 -2.92 -28.05 8.66
N PHE A 849 -3.93 -28.67 9.26
CA PHE A 849 -5.30 -28.67 8.76
C PHE A 849 -6.15 -27.71 9.59
N HIS A 850 -7.08 -27.04 8.91
CA HIS A 850 -7.84 -25.93 9.45
C HIS A 850 -9.34 -26.16 9.27
N ALA A 851 -10.12 -25.63 10.21
CA ALA A 851 -11.57 -25.69 10.19
C ALA A 851 -12.19 -24.37 10.66
N ILE A 852 -13.28 -23.96 9.99
CA ILE A 852 -14.08 -22.80 10.39
C ILE A 852 -15.55 -23.20 10.42
N ARG A 853 -16.23 -22.94 11.55
CA ARG A 853 -17.66 -23.19 11.67
C ARG A 853 -18.45 -22.10 10.98
N ILE A 854 -19.39 -22.49 10.13
CA ILE A 854 -20.19 -21.55 9.35
C ILE A 854 -21.67 -21.93 9.34
N ALA A 855 -22.51 -20.93 9.08
CA ALA A 855 -23.90 -21.10 8.66
C ALA A 855 -24.29 -19.93 7.75
N PRO A 856 -25.45 -20.00 7.05
CA PRO A 856 -25.84 -18.92 6.17
C PRO A 856 -26.22 -17.62 6.90
N GLY A 857 -26.04 -16.48 6.25
CA GLY A 857 -26.41 -15.15 6.77
C GLY A 857 -26.84 -14.19 5.66
N VAL A 858 -27.66 -13.18 5.99
CA VAL A 858 -28.11 -12.13 5.05
C VAL A 858 -26.90 -11.37 4.51
N HIS A 859 -26.88 -11.11 3.20
CA HIS A 859 -25.68 -10.64 2.54
C HIS A 859 -25.89 -9.56 1.50
N HIS A 860 -26.87 -9.67 0.62
CA HIS A 860 -27.04 -8.72 -0.46
C HIS A 860 -28.51 -8.65 -0.90
N THR A 861 -28.96 -7.46 -1.26
CA THR A 861 -30.32 -7.25 -1.78
C THR A 861 -30.23 -6.97 -3.28
N MET A 862 -30.67 -7.92 -4.11
CA MET A 862 -30.62 -7.77 -5.57
C MET A 862 -31.71 -6.84 -6.10
N GLY A 863 -32.78 -6.66 -5.32
CA GLY A 863 -33.82 -5.68 -5.58
C GLY A 863 -33.44 -4.28 -5.16
N GLY A 864 -34.07 -3.31 -5.81
CA GLY A 864 -33.80 -1.90 -5.61
C GLY A 864 -34.56 -1.03 -6.59
N VAL A 865 -34.11 0.22 -6.74
CA VAL A 865 -34.71 1.18 -7.69
C VAL A 865 -34.46 0.76 -9.14
N THR A 866 -35.39 1.09 -10.03
CA THR A 866 -35.25 0.83 -11.46
C THR A 866 -34.42 1.92 -12.13
N ILE A 867 -33.55 1.51 -13.06
CA ILE A 867 -32.77 2.40 -13.91
C ILE A 867 -32.84 1.95 -15.38
N ASN A 868 -32.55 2.87 -16.30
CA ASN A 868 -32.19 2.50 -17.67
C ASN A 868 -30.69 2.20 -17.81
N THR A 869 -30.23 1.86 -19.02
CA THR A 869 -28.81 1.58 -19.30
C THR A 869 -27.89 2.78 -19.09
N ASP A 870 -28.43 4.00 -19.08
CA ASP A 870 -27.66 5.21 -18.77
C ASP A 870 -27.56 5.49 -17.27
N THR A 871 -28.11 4.61 -16.41
CA THR A 871 -28.23 4.77 -14.93
C THR A 871 -29.22 5.83 -14.45
N ALA A 872 -30.05 6.37 -15.35
CA ALA A 872 -31.10 7.31 -14.97
C ALA A 872 -32.22 6.57 -14.24
N VAL A 873 -32.67 7.12 -13.11
CA VAL A 873 -33.74 6.53 -12.30
C VAL A 873 -35.08 6.62 -13.05
N LEU A 874 -35.85 5.54 -13.01
CA LEU A 874 -37.15 5.45 -13.67
C LEU A 874 -38.29 5.53 -12.66
N ASP A 875 -39.35 6.24 -13.03
CA ASP A 875 -40.61 6.26 -12.28
C ASP A 875 -41.48 5.02 -12.54
N SER A 876 -42.62 4.96 -11.86
CA SER A 876 -43.60 3.87 -12.02
C SER A 876 -44.25 3.79 -13.41
N GLN A 877 -44.06 4.78 -14.29
CA GLN A 877 -44.45 4.78 -15.70
C GLN A 877 -43.25 4.49 -16.62
N GLN A 878 -42.11 4.09 -16.05
CA GLN A 878 -40.85 3.83 -16.75
C GLN A 878 -40.32 5.07 -17.51
N GLN A 879 -40.65 6.28 -17.03
CA GLN A 879 -40.09 7.54 -17.52
C GLN A 879 -38.92 7.97 -16.64
N VAL A 880 -37.97 8.71 -17.24
CA VAL A 880 -36.78 9.21 -16.53
C VAL A 880 -37.18 10.31 -15.54
N ILE A 881 -36.71 10.19 -14.29
CA ILE A 881 -36.74 11.26 -13.31
C ILE A 881 -35.51 12.16 -13.55
N ASN A 882 -35.73 13.35 -14.10
CA ASN A 882 -34.63 14.21 -14.54
C ASN A 882 -33.70 14.61 -13.39
N GLY A 883 -32.39 14.40 -13.59
CA GLY A 883 -31.36 14.72 -12.60
C GLY A 883 -31.19 13.66 -11.49
N ALA A 884 -31.97 12.58 -11.48
CA ALA A 884 -31.79 11.46 -10.54
C ALA A 884 -31.08 10.28 -11.21
N TRP A 885 -29.97 9.84 -10.60
CA TRP A 885 -29.15 8.72 -11.05
C TRP A 885 -28.96 7.72 -9.92
N ALA A 886 -28.74 6.45 -10.22
CA ALA A 886 -28.47 5.44 -9.19
C ALA A 886 -27.47 4.37 -9.67
N ALA A 887 -26.59 3.93 -8.77
CA ALA A 887 -25.56 2.93 -9.08
C ALA A 887 -25.23 2.02 -7.89
N GLY A 888 -24.87 0.77 -8.19
CA GLY A 888 -24.54 -0.26 -7.21
C GLY A 888 -25.77 -0.92 -6.58
N GLU A 889 -25.61 -1.52 -5.38
CA GLU A 889 -26.63 -2.36 -4.73
C GLU A 889 -27.97 -1.66 -4.41
N VAL A 890 -28.06 -0.34 -4.55
CA VAL A 890 -29.35 0.38 -4.45
C VAL A 890 -30.28 0.08 -5.64
N VAL A 891 -29.72 -0.41 -6.76
CA VAL A 891 -30.40 -0.65 -8.03
C VAL A 891 -30.89 -2.10 -8.14
N GLY A 892 -32.12 -2.27 -8.63
CA GLY A 892 -32.71 -3.57 -8.91
C GLY A 892 -32.56 -4.03 -10.37
N GLY A 893 -32.74 -5.33 -10.60
CA GLY A 893 -32.88 -5.90 -11.94
C GLY A 893 -31.58 -6.35 -12.62
N ILE A 894 -30.41 -5.89 -12.20
CA ILE A 894 -29.12 -6.32 -12.78
C ILE A 894 -28.85 -7.81 -12.48
N HIS A 895 -29.07 -8.22 -11.22
CA HIS A 895 -28.66 -9.54 -10.73
C HIS A 895 -29.78 -10.59 -10.72
N GLY A 896 -31.02 -10.18 -11.02
CA GLY A 896 -32.19 -11.06 -10.99
C GLY A 896 -32.39 -11.71 -9.62
N ALA A 897 -32.80 -12.99 -9.59
CA ALA A 897 -33.15 -13.69 -8.37
C ALA A 897 -31.94 -14.17 -7.54
N ASN A 898 -30.73 -14.14 -8.09
CA ASN A 898 -29.53 -14.58 -7.38
C ASN A 898 -28.26 -14.01 -8.04
N ARG A 899 -27.50 -13.24 -7.26
CA ARG A 899 -26.24 -12.66 -7.72
C ARG A 899 -25.08 -13.65 -7.70
N ILE A 900 -24.27 -13.69 -8.76
CA ILE A 900 -23.02 -14.45 -8.79
C ILE A 900 -21.93 -13.76 -7.95
N GLY A 901 -21.09 -14.54 -7.26
CA GLY A 901 -19.95 -14.01 -6.51
C GLY A 901 -19.04 -13.18 -7.42
N GLY A 902 -18.56 -12.02 -6.96
CA GLY A 902 -17.76 -11.09 -7.78
C GLY A 902 -18.53 -10.09 -8.64
N ASN A 903 -19.79 -10.38 -9.04
CA ASN A 903 -20.57 -9.46 -9.88
C ASN A 903 -20.92 -8.13 -9.20
N ALA A 904 -21.05 -8.10 -7.86
CA ALA A 904 -21.31 -6.84 -7.14
C ALA A 904 -20.15 -5.86 -7.26
N VAL A 905 -18.90 -6.34 -7.23
CA VAL A 905 -17.71 -5.46 -7.34
C VAL A 905 -17.60 -4.92 -8.77
N ALA A 906 -17.95 -5.73 -9.76
CA ALA A 906 -18.04 -5.26 -11.15
C ALA A 906 -19.14 -4.20 -11.31
N ASP A 907 -20.34 -4.47 -10.79
CA ASP A 907 -21.52 -3.60 -10.88
C ASP A 907 -21.22 -2.21 -10.32
N ILE A 908 -20.72 -2.14 -9.08
CA ILE A 908 -20.46 -0.85 -8.44
C ILE A 908 -19.46 0.00 -9.24
N ILE A 909 -18.43 -0.60 -9.86
CA ILE A 909 -17.45 0.16 -10.63
C ILE A 909 -18.03 0.56 -11.99
N ILE A 910 -18.63 -0.38 -12.72
CA ILE A 910 -19.21 -0.14 -14.05
C ILE A 910 -20.28 0.94 -13.99
N PHE A 911 -21.31 0.72 -13.19
CA PHE A 911 -22.45 1.64 -13.12
C PHE A 911 -22.13 2.90 -12.31
N GLY A 912 -21.14 2.85 -11.41
CA GLY A 912 -20.58 4.05 -10.78
C GLY A 912 -19.95 4.98 -11.81
N ILE A 913 -19.03 4.47 -12.65
CA ILE A 913 -18.41 5.23 -13.75
C ILE A 913 -19.50 5.80 -14.67
N LEU A 914 -20.46 4.97 -15.09
CA LEU A 914 -21.51 5.38 -16.02
C LEU A 914 -22.41 6.48 -15.44
N ALA A 915 -22.82 6.35 -14.18
CA ALA A 915 -23.60 7.37 -13.48
C ALA A 915 -22.82 8.69 -13.33
N GLY A 916 -21.53 8.63 -12.98
CA GLY A 916 -20.68 9.81 -12.89
C GLY A 916 -20.61 10.58 -14.21
N ARG A 917 -20.35 9.86 -15.30
CA ARG A 917 -20.27 10.42 -16.66
C ARG A 917 -21.57 11.08 -17.09
N ASN A 918 -22.69 10.37 -16.93
CA ASN A 918 -23.98 10.83 -17.40
C ASN A 918 -24.55 11.98 -16.54
N ALA A 919 -24.33 11.93 -15.23
CA ALA A 919 -24.67 13.04 -14.33
C ALA A 919 -23.87 14.30 -14.65
N ALA A 920 -22.56 14.19 -14.87
CA ALA A 920 -21.72 15.33 -15.26
C ALA A 920 -22.16 15.93 -16.61
N ALA A 921 -22.47 15.07 -17.59
CA ALA A 921 -22.96 15.51 -18.89
C ALA A 921 -24.33 16.21 -18.80
N PHE A 922 -25.22 15.75 -17.91
CA PHE A 922 -26.51 16.40 -17.67
C PHE A 922 -26.34 17.74 -16.96
N ALA A 923 -25.49 17.82 -15.93
CA ALA A 923 -25.27 19.04 -15.17
C ALA A 923 -24.70 20.19 -16.02
N LYS A 924 -24.03 19.90 -17.13
CA LYS A 924 -23.52 20.90 -18.09
C LYS A 924 -24.59 21.50 -19.02
N ARG A 925 -25.76 20.89 -19.12
CA ARG A 925 -26.88 21.38 -19.94
C ARG A 925 -27.58 22.53 -19.22
#